data_AF-A0A1G7FMM5-F1
#
_entry.id   AF-A0A1G7FMM5-F1
#
_cell.length_a   1.000
_cell.length_b   1.000
_cell.length_c   1.000
_cell.angle_alpha   90.00
_cell.angle_beta   90.00
_cell.angle_gamma   90.00
#
_symmetry.space_group_name_H-M   'P 1'
#
loop_
_entity.id
_entity.type
_entity.pdbx_description
1 polymer ?
#
loop_
_entity_poly.entity_id
_entity_poly.type
_entity_poly.pdbx_seq_one_letter_code
_entity_poly.pdbx_strand_id
1 'polypeptide(L)'
;GRYEETYSKKSGFLSKKSSLTVQEGASSLSEGSVVTGNAIYVQAGRDIALQGSHLVGQADVGLIAKRDISIRAGTDSAAATTHTETKKSGLFSGGGFGITLGKQSTTTDHSNESQRAAASSVQTQGGNVAMVAGNRYEQEGSAVLAKGDVSIVGKTVDIHEARELERDKFETRAKQSGLTVSVGSPLIDFGMTAGRVGRAIGRTSDARTQALGVAAIGLNAYNNAKDLGNAGQALLNGDPLAGASVNISLGSSQSRSTSAYQVDSGAGSAVRADGNVHITATDGDLRVRGSDIEAGKNVGLIAQKGNIVLEAAENRFAEQNSRSSSSGSIGVSVGAGGVSVNASASRARGQGSGESVSYTNTHIRAGGTASVQSAGDTTLRGATLVADAVRADVGGNLAIESLQDTSRYNETSRNSGFGISVPIVGAGRVGGSITAGRTQIDSDYQSVGEQSGIRAGNGGFDVNVKGNTDLKGGSITSTQAAIDGGKNTFTTGGTLTMSDLDNRASYNASGFEVTVGVGSQLGSSGAGVGSDKGNAQSTSRAGISGVAGNTEARTGDAETGIKPIFDKNRVSDEVNAQITITREFGRQGSTAWGNYANQQYVNALASGDKENTECWSPEGGCRAAGHAIVGMAGGGVGAGAAAAITSMTAPEIATTLRNAGTPDVIVDAVVQGYGAGIGGAVGGSAGASAGVNEAGNNTLALNPLVLLGMLVVGGSQAIANCVNDPGCKRQMDTLPQRAREWLDNIVEAVSGKPEGNNASPGKKPADTYGTPPNGPSLPPGDKEEKNPDADRRLNQEGEMVGRNGTQTHSNTVFNRGGTRIDVENANPGQRPGQLHLQVEGDKYYFNVNTGLFEEANSPGVNAPRYINEMLKDPKVRAAVNRGMQYLGEKNIF
;
A
#
# COMPACT_ATOMS: atom_id res chain seq x y z
N GLY A 1 0.91 -33.07 -23.05
CA GLY A 1 -0.15 -32.10 -22.72
C GLY A 1 -1.11 -32.71 -21.71
N ARG A 2 -1.72 -31.89 -20.86
CA ARG A 2 -2.80 -32.24 -19.93
C ARG A 2 -4.03 -31.43 -20.31
N TYR A 3 -5.17 -32.09 -20.39
CA TYR A 3 -6.49 -31.47 -20.51
C TYR A 3 -7.35 -32.04 -19.39
N GLU A 4 -7.93 -31.18 -18.58
CA GLU A 4 -8.86 -31.57 -17.53
C GLU A 4 -10.08 -30.66 -17.57
N GLU A 5 -11.25 -31.29 -17.65
CA GLU A 5 -12.53 -30.60 -17.55
C GLU A 5 -13.30 -31.17 -16.37
N THR A 6 -13.53 -30.34 -15.36
CA THR A 6 -14.35 -30.70 -14.21
C THR A 6 -15.62 -29.87 -14.23
N TYR A 7 -16.74 -30.56 -14.35
CA TYR A 7 -18.07 -29.99 -14.14
C TYR A 7 -18.67 -30.54 -12.85
N SER A 8 -19.09 -29.63 -11.94
CA SER A 8 -19.84 -30.01 -10.75
C SER A 8 -21.12 -29.20 -10.64
N LYS A 9 -22.19 -29.86 -10.22
CA LYS A 9 -23.49 -29.24 -9.98
C LYS A 9 -24.03 -29.71 -8.65
N LYS A 10 -24.35 -28.76 -7.77
CA LYS A 10 -25.03 -29.00 -6.50
C LYS A 10 -26.36 -28.26 -6.53
N SER A 11 -27.44 -28.97 -6.27
CA SER A 11 -28.78 -28.41 -6.12
C SER A 11 -29.32 -28.78 -4.73
N GLY A 12 -29.72 -27.77 -3.97
CA GLY A 12 -30.52 -27.90 -2.77
C GLY A 12 -31.91 -27.32 -2.98
N PHE A 13 -32.73 -27.38 -1.93
CA PHE A 13 -34.13 -26.94 -1.95
C PHE A 13 -34.30 -25.48 -2.45
N LEU A 14 -33.39 -24.56 -2.08
CA LEU A 14 -33.47 -23.13 -2.42
C LEU A 14 -32.26 -22.59 -3.19
N SER A 15 -31.23 -23.40 -3.45
CA SER A 15 -29.96 -22.94 -4.02
C SER A 15 -29.43 -23.91 -5.08
N LYS A 16 -28.94 -23.38 -6.20
CA LYS A 16 -28.20 -24.13 -7.21
C LYS A 16 -26.82 -23.52 -7.37
N LYS A 17 -25.78 -24.36 -7.40
CA LYS A 17 -24.40 -23.99 -7.72
C LYS A 17 -23.90 -24.90 -8.83
N SER A 18 -23.40 -24.34 -9.93
CA SER A 18 -22.62 -25.07 -10.92
C SER A 18 -21.22 -24.47 -11.02
N SER A 19 -20.21 -25.32 -11.10
CA SER A 19 -18.81 -24.94 -11.33
C SER A 19 -18.32 -25.68 -12.56
N LEU A 20 -17.77 -24.95 -13.53
CA LEU A 20 -17.02 -25.47 -14.66
C LEU A 20 -15.57 -25.03 -14.50
N THR A 21 -14.65 -25.96 -14.52
CA THR A 21 -13.21 -25.69 -14.55
C THR A 21 -12.62 -26.42 -15.74
N VAL A 22 -12.00 -25.69 -16.65
CA VAL A 22 -11.24 -26.23 -17.79
C VAL A 22 -9.79 -25.85 -17.58
N GLN A 23 -8.91 -26.84 -17.60
CA GLN A 23 -7.47 -26.66 -17.49
C GLN A 23 -6.79 -27.31 -18.69
N GLU A 24 -5.98 -26.54 -19.37
CA GLU A 24 -5.14 -27.02 -20.46
C GLU A 24 -3.70 -26.67 -20.15
N GLY A 25 -2.78 -27.61 -20.36
CA GLY A 25 -1.37 -27.38 -20.12
C GLY A 25 -0.49 -28.22 -21.02
N ALA A 26 0.62 -27.64 -21.43
CA ALA A 26 1.69 -28.36 -22.11
C ALA A 26 3.01 -27.96 -21.47
N SER A 27 3.90 -28.93 -21.33
CA SER A 27 5.28 -28.71 -20.93
C SER A 27 6.18 -29.51 -21.84
N SER A 28 7.33 -28.96 -22.19
CA SER A 28 8.41 -29.62 -22.89
C SER A 28 9.68 -29.34 -22.09
N LEU A 29 10.31 -30.39 -21.58
CA LEU A 29 11.57 -30.30 -20.86
C LEU A 29 12.70 -30.78 -21.77
N SER A 30 13.84 -30.11 -21.70
CA SER A 30 15.07 -30.52 -22.37
C SER A 30 15.69 -31.67 -21.59
N GLU A 31 15.71 -32.86 -22.19
CA GLU A 31 16.40 -34.01 -21.64
C GLU A 31 17.80 -34.15 -22.27
N GLY A 32 18.80 -33.79 -21.48
CA GLY A 32 20.21 -33.84 -21.86
C GLY A 32 20.85 -35.21 -21.76
N SER A 33 21.88 -35.45 -22.56
CA SER A 33 22.80 -36.57 -22.34
C SER A 33 23.90 -36.17 -21.35
N VAL A 34 24.32 -37.12 -20.51
CA VAL A 34 25.49 -36.96 -19.63
C VAL A 34 26.57 -37.94 -20.06
N VAL A 35 27.72 -37.42 -20.48
CA VAL A 35 28.91 -38.24 -20.78
C VAL A 35 29.93 -38.04 -19.67
N THR A 36 30.30 -39.13 -19.00
CA THR A 36 31.31 -39.10 -17.93
C THR A 36 32.48 -40.02 -18.26
N GLY A 37 33.67 -39.66 -17.79
CA GLY A 37 34.87 -40.45 -18.00
C GLY A 37 36.05 -39.91 -17.19
N ASN A 38 37.18 -40.63 -17.19
CA ASN A 38 38.39 -40.12 -16.55
C ASN A 38 38.92 -38.90 -17.33
N ALA A 39 39.42 -39.11 -18.55
CA ALA A 39 39.68 -38.05 -19.52
C ALA A 39 38.72 -38.20 -20.70
N ILE A 40 38.23 -37.09 -21.25
CA ILE A 40 37.31 -37.08 -22.39
C ILE A 40 37.95 -36.30 -23.54
N TYR A 41 38.08 -36.93 -24.71
CA TYR A 41 38.55 -36.27 -25.93
C TYR A 41 37.51 -36.46 -27.04
N VAL A 42 36.94 -35.35 -27.51
CA VAL A 42 35.95 -35.33 -28.60
C VAL A 42 36.58 -34.64 -29.81
N GLN A 43 36.64 -35.37 -30.93
CA GLN A 43 37.14 -34.82 -32.19
C GLN A 43 36.09 -34.95 -33.28
N ALA A 44 35.74 -33.85 -33.93
CA ALA A 44 34.80 -33.82 -35.03
C ALA A 44 35.44 -33.37 -36.35
N GLY A 45 35.11 -34.07 -37.43
CA GLY A 45 35.52 -33.69 -38.78
C GLY A 45 34.86 -32.39 -39.29
N ARG A 46 33.81 -31.90 -38.61
CA ARG A 46 33.14 -30.64 -38.93
C ARG A 46 32.83 -29.84 -37.67
N ASP A 47 31.77 -30.18 -36.95
CA ASP A 47 31.25 -29.41 -35.82
C ASP A 47 31.08 -30.27 -34.56
N ILE A 48 31.21 -29.65 -33.39
CA ILE A 48 30.75 -30.21 -32.10
C ILE A 48 29.59 -29.32 -31.61
N ALA A 49 28.47 -29.95 -31.24
CA ALA A 49 27.33 -29.25 -30.65
C ALA A 49 26.88 -29.96 -29.38
N LEU A 50 26.85 -29.23 -28.27
CA LEU A 50 26.31 -29.66 -27.00
C LEU A 50 25.07 -28.80 -26.69
N GLN A 51 23.91 -29.41 -26.53
CA GLN A 51 22.66 -28.71 -26.24
C GLN A 51 21.92 -29.36 -25.08
N GLY A 52 21.61 -28.57 -24.05
CA GLY A 52 21.06 -29.02 -22.77
C GLY A 52 21.75 -30.24 -22.17
N SER A 53 23.05 -30.45 -22.43
CA SER A 53 23.77 -31.70 -22.16
C SER A 53 25.09 -31.46 -21.41
N HIS A 54 25.65 -32.50 -20.81
CA HIS A 54 26.77 -32.39 -19.88
C HIS A 54 27.94 -33.33 -20.22
N LEU A 55 29.16 -32.78 -20.28
CA LEU A 55 30.42 -33.54 -20.38
C LEU A 55 31.20 -33.40 -19.06
N VAL A 56 31.50 -34.51 -18.38
CA VAL A 56 32.13 -34.50 -17.05
C VAL A 56 33.36 -35.40 -17.02
N GLY A 57 34.55 -34.80 -17.04
CA GLY A 57 35.84 -35.49 -16.86
C GLY A 57 36.30 -35.51 -15.39
N GLN A 58 36.97 -36.58 -14.96
CA GLN A 58 37.72 -36.56 -13.69
C GLN A 58 39.04 -35.81 -13.83
N ALA A 59 39.69 -35.96 -14.99
CA ALA A 59 40.91 -35.29 -15.43
C ALA A 59 40.59 -34.35 -16.61
N ASP A 60 41.40 -34.37 -17.67
CA ASP A 60 41.27 -33.42 -18.79
C ASP A 60 40.05 -33.69 -19.68
N VAL A 61 39.47 -32.59 -20.21
CA VAL A 61 38.42 -32.61 -21.23
C VAL A 61 38.87 -31.78 -22.43
N GLY A 62 38.99 -32.42 -23.60
CA GLY A 62 39.41 -31.82 -24.85
C GLY A 62 38.36 -31.91 -25.95
N LEU A 63 38.00 -30.78 -26.57
CA LEU A 63 37.07 -30.72 -27.70
C LEU A 63 37.77 -30.07 -28.90
N ILE A 64 37.79 -30.76 -30.04
CA ILE A 64 38.43 -30.27 -31.27
C ILE A 64 37.46 -30.43 -32.44
N ALA A 65 37.06 -29.31 -33.05
CA ALA A 65 36.23 -29.29 -34.25
C ALA A 65 36.98 -28.59 -35.39
N LYS A 66 36.93 -29.17 -36.60
CA LYS A 66 37.53 -28.53 -37.79
C LYS A 66 36.84 -27.21 -38.17
N ARG A 67 35.60 -27.00 -37.73
CA ARG A 67 34.81 -25.79 -37.99
C ARG A 67 34.28 -25.20 -36.68
N ASP A 68 33.11 -25.60 -36.19
CA ASP A 68 32.46 -24.90 -35.07
C ASP A 68 32.34 -25.76 -33.81
N ILE A 69 32.44 -25.13 -32.64
CA ILE A 69 32.04 -25.69 -31.34
C ILE A 69 30.91 -24.81 -30.79
N SER A 70 29.75 -25.42 -30.49
CA SER A 70 28.63 -24.74 -29.83
C SER A 70 28.24 -25.47 -28.55
N ILE A 71 28.16 -24.74 -27.45
CA ILE A 71 27.71 -25.22 -26.15
C ILE A 71 26.52 -24.35 -25.75
N ARG A 72 25.30 -24.87 -25.88
CA ARG A 72 24.08 -24.06 -25.74
C ARG A 72 23.14 -24.65 -24.72
N ALA A 73 22.42 -23.81 -24.01
CA ALA A 73 21.29 -24.26 -23.22
C ALA A 73 20.24 -24.95 -24.12
N GLY A 74 19.58 -25.98 -23.60
CA GLY A 74 18.26 -26.36 -24.07
C GLY A 74 17.21 -25.33 -23.62
N THR A 75 15.95 -25.56 -23.99
CA THR A 75 14.83 -24.70 -23.58
C THR A 75 13.75 -25.55 -22.95
N ASP A 76 13.50 -25.31 -21.67
CA ASP A 76 12.34 -25.84 -20.96
C ASP A 76 11.17 -24.89 -21.17
N SER A 77 10.03 -25.39 -21.63
CA SER A 77 8.82 -24.59 -21.80
C SER A 77 7.66 -25.18 -21.04
N ALA A 78 6.84 -24.32 -20.45
CA ALA A 78 5.57 -24.70 -19.87
C ALA A 78 4.55 -23.60 -20.16
N ALA A 79 3.38 -23.98 -20.62
CA ALA A 79 2.25 -23.08 -20.80
C ALA A 79 0.99 -23.74 -20.24
N ALA A 80 0.21 -22.99 -19.47
CA ALA A 80 -1.06 -23.46 -18.97
C ALA A 80 -2.11 -22.37 -19.05
N THR A 81 -3.34 -22.79 -19.34
CA THR A 81 -4.54 -21.96 -19.25
C THR A 81 -5.51 -22.62 -18.29
N THR A 82 -6.15 -21.81 -17.44
CA THR A 82 -7.20 -22.25 -16.55
C THR A 82 -8.38 -21.31 -16.70
N HIS A 83 -9.53 -21.88 -17.05
CA HIS A 83 -10.82 -21.20 -17.05
C HIS A 83 -11.67 -21.76 -15.93
N THR A 84 -12.06 -20.94 -14.96
CA THR A 84 -12.99 -21.34 -13.90
C THR A 84 -14.22 -20.46 -13.90
N GLU A 85 -15.39 -21.05 -14.10
CA GLU A 85 -16.68 -20.39 -14.04
C GLU A 85 -17.55 -21.00 -12.93
N THR A 86 -17.94 -20.20 -11.95
CA THR A 86 -18.92 -20.56 -10.92
C THR A 86 -20.21 -19.76 -11.11
N LYS A 87 -21.32 -20.46 -11.32
CA LYS A 87 -22.67 -19.89 -11.36
C LYS A 87 -23.45 -20.32 -10.13
N LYS A 88 -24.02 -19.36 -9.40
CA LYS A 88 -24.98 -19.61 -8.32
C LYS A 88 -26.34 -19.04 -8.71
N SER A 89 -27.41 -19.73 -8.36
CA SER A 89 -28.77 -19.19 -8.43
C SER A 89 -29.61 -19.64 -7.25
N GLY A 90 -30.67 -18.88 -6.94
CA GLY A 90 -31.45 -19.09 -5.73
C GLY A 90 -30.83 -18.36 -4.54
N LEU A 91 -30.94 -18.93 -3.34
CA LEU A 91 -30.48 -18.34 -2.09
C LEU A 91 -28.97 -18.58 -1.89
N PHE A 92 -28.18 -17.52 -1.71
CA PHE A 92 -26.76 -17.60 -1.39
C PHE A 92 -26.32 -16.45 -0.46
N SER A 93 -25.27 -16.65 0.33
CA SER A 93 -24.61 -15.59 1.10
C SER A 93 -23.40 -15.05 0.36
N GLY A 94 -23.22 -13.73 0.39
CA GLY A 94 -22.10 -13.00 -0.23
C GLY A 94 -20.93 -12.67 0.71
N GLY A 95 -20.98 -13.13 1.97
CA GLY A 95 -20.08 -12.70 3.05
C GLY A 95 -20.72 -11.63 3.94
N GLY A 96 -20.60 -11.77 5.27
CA GLY A 96 -21.31 -10.94 6.27
C GLY A 96 -22.73 -11.43 6.61
N PHE A 97 -23.52 -10.60 7.30
CA PHE A 97 -24.90 -10.91 7.76
C PHE A 97 -25.99 -10.81 6.67
N GLY A 98 -25.62 -10.82 5.39
CA GLY A 98 -26.55 -10.67 4.26
C GLY A 98 -26.84 -11.97 3.50
N ILE A 99 -28.09 -12.17 3.09
CA ILE A 99 -28.55 -13.28 2.24
C ILE A 99 -29.13 -12.72 0.94
N THR A 100 -28.68 -13.24 -0.21
CA THR A 100 -29.15 -12.85 -1.54
C THR A 100 -29.93 -13.99 -2.20
N LEU A 101 -31.14 -13.70 -2.68
CA LEU A 101 -31.91 -14.52 -3.62
C LEU A 101 -31.71 -13.98 -5.03
N GLY A 102 -30.97 -14.68 -5.89
CA GLY A 102 -30.63 -14.14 -7.20
C GLY A 102 -29.84 -15.06 -8.10
N LYS A 103 -29.02 -14.46 -8.97
CA LYS A 103 -28.03 -15.09 -9.83
C LYS A 103 -26.66 -14.45 -9.59
N GLN A 104 -25.61 -15.25 -9.53
CA GLN A 104 -24.22 -14.80 -9.45
C GLN A 104 -23.38 -15.63 -10.42
N SER A 105 -22.50 -14.98 -11.17
CA SER A 105 -21.52 -15.60 -12.05
C SER A 105 -20.14 -15.02 -11.76
N THR A 106 -19.18 -15.87 -11.44
CA THR A 106 -17.77 -15.50 -11.28
C THR A 106 -16.95 -16.32 -12.26
N THR A 107 -16.22 -15.64 -13.12
CA THR A 107 -15.31 -16.23 -14.11
C THR A 107 -13.89 -15.79 -13.79
N THR A 108 -12.96 -16.73 -13.75
CA THR A 108 -11.52 -16.48 -13.60
C THR A 108 -10.80 -17.14 -14.76
N ASP A 109 -10.13 -16.35 -15.58
CA ASP A 109 -9.22 -16.81 -16.62
C ASP A 109 -7.80 -16.58 -16.12
N HIS A 110 -6.96 -17.60 -16.18
CA HIS A 110 -5.54 -17.51 -15.89
C HIS A 110 -4.77 -18.14 -17.04
N SER A 111 -3.78 -17.44 -17.56
CA SER A 111 -2.84 -17.99 -18.53
C SER A 111 -1.43 -17.70 -18.07
N ASN A 112 -0.59 -18.72 -18.04
CA ASN A 112 0.84 -18.59 -17.82
C ASN A 112 1.62 -19.24 -18.97
N GLU A 113 2.78 -18.68 -19.24
CA GLU A 113 3.76 -19.20 -20.18
C GLU A 113 5.14 -18.95 -19.59
N SER A 114 5.99 -19.96 -19.64
CA SER A 114 7.38 -19.85 -19.20
C SER A 114 8.29 -20.57 -20.19
N GLN A 115 9.43 -19.96 -20.49
CA GLN A 115 10.56 -20.54 -21.20
C GLN A 115 11.80 -20.30 -20.37
N ARG A 116 12.52 -21.36 -20.01
CA ARG A 116 13.71 -21.31 -19.16
C ARG A 116 14.88 -22.00 -19.83
N ALA A 117 16.08 -21.54 -19.53
CA ALA A 117 17.31 -22.09 -20.08
C ALA A 117 17.68 -23.39 -19.34
N ALA A 118 17.76 -24.50 -20.06
CA ALA A 118 18.28 -25.76 -19.55
C ALA A 118 19.78 -25.84 -19.84
N ALA A 119 20.61 -25.37 -18.91
CA ALA A 119 22.04 -25.17 -19.15
C ALA A 119 22.79 -26.43 -19.64
N SER A 120 23.74 -26.24 -20.57
CA SER A 120 24.76 -27.25 -20.88
C SER A 120 25.98 -27.09 -20.00
N SER A 121 26.79 -28.15 -19.85
CA SER A 121 28.11 -27.99 -19.23
C SER A 121 29.23 -28.84 -19.81
N VAL A 122 30.45 -28.30 -19.74
CA VAL A 122 31.72 -29.01 -19.98
C VAL A 122 32.59 -28.80 -18.76
N GLN A 123 32.91 -29.87 -18.02
CA GLN A 123 33.54 -29.72 -16.72
C GLN A 123 34.58 -30.79 -16.38
N THR A 124 35.57 -30.43 -15.57
CA THR A 124 36.57 -31.34 -15.00
C THR A 124 36.58 -31.32 -13.47
N GLN A 125 36.96 -32.44 -12.84
CA GLN A 125 37.10 -32.53 -11.37
C GLN A 125 38.55 -32.38 -10.87
N GLY A 126 39.55 -32.40 -11.75
CA GLY A 126 40.97 -32.37 -11.38
C GLY A 126 41.96 -32.05 -12.52
N GLY A 127 41.47 -31.60 -13.68
CA GLY A 127 42.29 -31.34 -14.87
C GLY A 127 41.84 -30.11 -15.65
N ASN A 128 42.27 -30.00 -16.90
CA ASN A 128 42.09 -28.83 -17.76
C ASN A 128 40.94 -29.03 -18.75
N VAL A 129 40.33 -27.93 -19.19
CA VAL A 129 39.43 -27.93 -20.35
C VAL A 129 40.13 -27.23 -21.52
N ALA A 130 40.24 -27.92 -22.66
CA ALA A 130 40.79 -27.34 -23.89
C ALA A 130 39.78 -27.46 -25.04
N MET A 131 39.44 -26.35 -25.68
CA MET A 131 38.47 -26.30 -26.77
C MET A 131 39.06 -25.55 -27.96
N VAL A 132 39.08 -26.21 -29.12
CA VAL A 132 39.64 -25.67 -30.37
C VAL A 132 38.60 -25.80 -31.49
N ALA A 133 38.03 -24.67 -31.89
CA ALA A 133 37.18 -24.53 -33.06
C ALA A 133 37.99 -23.94 -34.22
N GLY A 134 38.00 -24.60 -35.38
CA GLY A 134 38.66 -24.07 -36.57
C GLY A 134 38.03 -22.78 -37.14
N ASN A 135 36.81 -22.44 -36.71
CA ASN A 135 36.05 -21.28 -37.12
C ASN A 135 35.36 -20.56 -35.94
N ARG A 136 34.16 -20.96 -35.48
CA ARG A 136 33.45 -20.26 -34.39
C ARG A 136 33.36 -21.10 -33.12
N TYR A 137 33.65 -20.49 -31.98
CA TYR A 137 33.24 -20.98 -30.66
C TYR A 137 32.03 -20.18 -30.17
N GLU A 138 30.97 -20.85 -29.76
CA GLU A 138 29.75 -20.26 -29.23
C GLU A 138 29.37 -20.92 -27.90
N GLN A 139 29.12 -20.13 -26.87
CA GLN A 139 28.63 -20.56 -25.56
C GLN A 139 27.38 -19.74 -25.20
N GLU A 140 26.24 -20.40 -25.02
CA GLU A 140 24.95 -19.76 -24.71
C GLU A 140 24.34 -20.38 -23.45
N GLY A 141 24.06 -19.57 -22.42
CA GLY A 141 23.44 -19.99 -21.15
C GLY A 141 24.01 -21.28 -20.55
N SER A 142 25.31 -21.45 -20.62
CA SER A 142 25.97 -22.73 -20.30
C SER A 142 27.27 -22.52 -19.54
N ALA A 143 27.84 -23.59 -19.01
CA ALA A 143 28.97 -23.53 -18.11
C ALA A 143 30.17 -24.37 -18.57
N VAL A 144 31.35 -23.77 -18.54
CA VAL A 144 32.65 -24.43 -18.71
C VAL A 144 33.39 -24.31 -17.39
N LEU A 145 33.75 -25.45 -16.77
CA LEU A 145 34.38 -25.45 -15.45
C LEU A 145 35.64 -26.32 -15.42
N ALA A 146 36.73 -25.81 -14.86
CA ALA A 146 37.95 -26.59 -14.65
C ALA A 146 38.55 -26.36 -13.26
N LYS A 147 39.11 -27.41 -12.66
CA LYS A 147 40.05 -27.22 -11.53
C LYS A 147 41.46 -26.86 -11.99
N GLY A 148 41.82 -27.25 -13.22
CA GLY A 148 43.04 -26.79 -13.87
C GLY A 148 42.77 -25.48 -14.61
N ASP A 149 43.30 -25.41 -15.83
CA ASP A 149 43.14 -24.29 -16.74
C ASP A 149 41.96 -24.52 -17.70
N VAL A 150 41.38 -23.44 -18.21
CA VAL A 150 40.48 -23.43 -19.37
C VAL A 150 41.15 -22.72 -20.53
N SER A 151 41.20 -23.36 -21.70
CA SER A 151 41.67 -22.76 -22.96
C SER A 151 40.60 -22.87 -24.04
N ILE A 152 40.18 -21.74 -24.60
CA ILE A 152 39.20 -21.64 -25.69
C ILE A 152 39.85 -20.94 -26.87
N VAL A 153 39.84 -21.57 -28.05
CA VAL A 153 40.39 -21.02 -29.28
C VAL A 153 39.37 -21.14 -30.42
N GLY A 154 39.14 -20.02 -31.10
CA GLY A 154 38.35 -19.93 -32.33
C GLY A 154 38.91 -18.86 -33.27
N LYS A 155 38.38 -18.74 -34.49
CA LYS A 155 38.55 -17.51 -35.27
C LYS A 155 37.73 -16.38 -34.65
N THR A 156 36.49 -16.69 -34.28
CA THR A 156 35.59 -15.81 -33.52
C THR A 156 35.12 -16.56 -32.27
N VAL A 157 34.97 -15.85 -31.16
CA VAL A 157 34.50 -16.39 -29.89
C VAL A 157 33.29 -15.58 -29.41
N ASP A 158 32.21 -16.26 -29.06
CA ASP A 158 30.97 -15.66 -28.58
C ASP A 158 30.49 -16.39 -27.32
N ILE A 159 30.36 -15.67 -26.21
CA ILE A 159 29.90 -16.20 -24.92
C ILE A 159 28.78 -15.30 -24.44
N HIS A 160 27.55 -15.79 -24.40
CA HIS A 160 26.40 -14.96 -24.08
C HIS A 160 25.35 -15.68 -23.24
N GLU A 161 24.40 -14.91 -22.74
CA GLU A 161 23.24 -15.40 -22.02
C GLU A 161 22.27 -16.13 -22.97
N ALA A 162 21.57 -17.15 -22.43
CA ALA A 162 20.33 -17.66 -23.02
C ALA A 162 19.16 -16.78 -22.56
N ARG A 163 18.09 -16.70 -23.35
CA ARG A 163 16.91 -15.89 -23.02
C ARG A 163 15.83 -16.71 -22.33
N GLU A 164 15.34 -16.18 -21.22
CA GLU A 164 14.21 -16.71 -20.47
C GLU A 164 13.03 -15.76 -20.58
N LEU A 165 11.83 -16.31 -20.56
CA LEU A 165 10.60 -15.58 -20.77
C LEU A 165 9.53 -16.08 -19.81
N GLU A 166 8.89 -15.18 -19.09
CA GLU A 166 7.72 -15.47 -18.28
C GLU A 166 6.59 -14.51 -18.66
N ARG A 167 5.40 -15.06 -18.88
CA ARG A 167 4.17 -14.29 -19.06
C ARG A 167 3.12 -14.84 -18.13
N ASP A 168 2.47 -13.97 -17.40
CA ASP A 168 1.30 -14.32 -16.59
C ASP A 168 0.19 -13.31 -16.83
N LYS A 169 -1.03 -13.81 -16.97
CA LYS A 169 -2.22 -12.99 -17.11
C LYS A 169 -3.35 -13.60 -16.31
N PHE A 170 -3.86 -12.81 -15.38
CA PHE A 170 -4.99 -13.14 -14.54
C PHE A 170 -6.16 -12.20 -14.82
N GLU A 171 -7.33 -12.75 -15.10
CA GLU A 171 -8.54 -11.98 -15.35
C GLU A 171 -9.72 -12.53 -14.55
N THR A 172 -10.33 -11.69 -13.72
CA THR A 172 -11.53 -12.02 -12.95
C THR A 172 -12.70 -11.18 -13.42
N ARG A 173 -13.85 -11.82 -13.68
CA ARG A 173 -15.12 -11.17 -14.01
C ARG A 173 -16.18 -11.66 -13.04
N ALA A 174 -16.86 -10.75 -12.34
CA ALA A 174 -18.00 -11.10 -11.49
C ALA A 174 -19.24 -10.34 -11.95
N LYS A 175 -20.37 -11.04 -12.01
CA LYS A 175 -21.70 -10.49 -12.27
C LYS A 175 -22.66 -11.00 -11.22
N GLN A 176 -23.48 -10.14 -10.67
CA GLN A 176 -24.50 -10.53 -9.68
C GLN A 176 -25.78 -9.75 -9.94
N SER A 177 -26.92 -10.41 -9.79
CA SER A 177 -28.22 -9.74 -9.71
C SER A 177 -29.13 -10.49 -8.75
N GLY A 178 -29.93 -9.77 -7.96
CA GLY A 178 -30.83 -10.42 -7.02
C GLY A 178 -31.35 -9.52 -5.92
N LEU A 179 -32.29 -10.08 -5.16
CA LEU A 179 -32.86 -9.52 -3.95
C LEU A 179 -31.97 -9.89 -2.77
N THR A 180 -31.36 -8.91 -2.11
CA THR A 180 -30.50 -9.09 -0.95
C THR A 180 -31.22 -8.58 0.29
N VAL A 181 -31.27 -9.39 1.33
CA VAL A 181 -31.72 -8.99 2.67
C VAL A 181 -30.49 -8.96 3.56
N SER A 182 -30.16 -7.80 4.12
CA SER A 182 -29.06 -7.64 5.06
C SER A 182 -29.55 -6.95 6.34
N VAL A 183 -29.00 -7.36 7.47
CA VAL A 183 -29.25 -6.71 8.77
C VAL A 183 -28.05 -5.81 9.07
N GLY A 184 -28.29 -4.51 9.16
CA GLY A 184 -27.35 -3.53 9.68
C GLY A 184 -27.66 -3.26 11.15
N SER A 185 -26.66 -3.31 12.03
CA SER A 185 -26.80 -2.83 13.41
C SER A 185 -26.15 -1.45 13.54
N PRO A 186 -26.87 -0.39 13.96
CA PRO A 186 -26.32 0.96 14.09
C PRO A 186 -25.37 1.12 15.28
N LEU A 187 -25.25 0.13 16.16
CA LEU A 187 -24.42 0.23 17.38
C LEU A 187 -22.95 -0.17 17.16
N ILE A 188 -22.57 -0.64 15.98
CA ILE A 188 -21.19 -1.12 15.72
C ILE A 188 -20.27 -0.01 15.17
N ASP A 189 -20.81 1.11 14.65
CA ASP A 189 -20.00 2.07 13.87
C ASP A 189 -19.23 3.13 14.70
N PHE A 190 -19.50 3.27 16.00
CA PHE A 190 -18.84 4.29 16.84
C PHE A 190 -17.43 3.92 17.32
N GLY A 191 -17.07 2.63 17.41
CA GLY A 191 -15.71 2.19 17.75
C GLY A 191 -14.79 1.97 16.53
N MET A 192 -15.37 1.67 15.37
CA MET A 192 -14.61 1.31 14.17
C MET A 192 -13.98 2.50 13.45
N THR A 193 -14.58 3.69 13.53
CA THR A 193 -14.03 4.92 12.91
C THR A 193 -12.70 5.31 13.56
N ALA A 194 -12.60 5.27 14.89
CA ALA A 194 -11.33 5.46 15.60
C ALA A 194 -10.31 4.36 15.27
N GLY A 195 -10.75 3.11 15.05
CA GLY A 195 -9.88 2.02 14.61
C GLY A 195 -9.39 2.15 13.16
N ARG A 196 -10.23 2.69 12.25
CA ARG A 196 -9.85 2.99 10.86
C ARG A 196 -8.85 4.14 10.79
N VAL A 197 -9.11 5.22 11.51
CA VAL A 197 -8.18 6.36 11.63
C VAL A 197 -6.90 5.94 12.37
N GLY A 198 -6.98 5.18 13.45
CA GLY A 198 -5.82 4.67 14.18
C GLY A 198 -4.93 3.75 13.34
N ARG A 199 -5.51 2.85 12.53
CA ARG A 199 -4.76 2.06 11.54
C ARG A 199 -4.16 2.92 10.44
N ALA A 200 -4.89 3.95 9.99
CA ALA A 200 -4.37 4.89 8.99
C ALA A 200 -3.20 5.72 9.54
N ILE A 201 -3.24 6.16 10.81
CA ILE A 201 -2.14 6.89 11.48
C ILE A 201 -0.86 6.05 11.49
N GLY A 202 -0.97 4.76 11.81
CA GLY A 202 0.19 3.85 11.81
C GLY A 202 0.74 3.52 10.42
N ARG A 203 0.03 3.89 9.35
CA ARG A 203 0.43 3.66 7.94
C ARG A 203 0.90 4.92 7.24
N THR A 204 0.64 6.11 7.80
CA THR A 204 1.09 7.39 7.25
C THR A 204 2.34 7.87 7.98
N SER A 205 3.29 8.37 7.20
CA SER A 205 4.53 8.98 7.70
C SER A 205 4.49 10.51 7.75
N ASP A 206 3.45 11.14 7.18
CA ASP A 206 3.27 12.58 7.17
C ASP A 206 2.89 13.11 8.56
N ALA A 207 3.79 13.90 9.18
CA ALA A 207 3.63 14.39 10.55
C ALA A 207 2.36 15.26 10.73
N ARG A 208 1.98 16.02 9.70
CA ARG A 208 0.74 16.79 9.70
C ARG A 208 -0.46 15.85 9.73
N THR A 209 -0.51 14.85 8.86
CA THR A 209 -1.61 13.86 8.81
C THR A 209 -1.69 13.04 10.09
N GLN A 210 -0.56 12.60 10.67
CA GLN A 210 -0.55 11.97 11.99
C GLN A 210 -1.18 12.86 13.06
N ALA A 211 -0.81 14.14 13.09
CA ALA A 211 -1.39 15.12 14.01
C ALA A 211 -2.89 15.33 13.77
N LEU A 212 -3.33 15.41 12.50
CA LEU A 212 -4.75 15.47 12.15
C LEU A 212 -5.50 14.21 12.57
N GLY A 213 -4.91 13.03 12.44
CA GLY A 213 -5.50 11.77 12.87
C GLY A 213 -5.71 11.73 14.38
N VAL A 214 -4.72 12.18 15.16
CA VAL A 214 -4.83 12.34 16.61
C VAL A 214 -5.91 13.37 16.94
N ALA A 215 -5.93 14.51 16.25
CA ALA A 215 -6.94 15.56 16.46
C ALA A 215 -8.36 15.06 16.12
N ALA A 216 -8.54 14.32 15.03
CA ALA A 216 -9.81 13.72 14.63
C ALA A 216 -10.33 12.72 15.67
N ILE A 217 -9.43 11.96 16.31
CA ILE A 217 -9.77 11.08 17.43
C ILE A 217 -10.13 11.90 18.69
N GLY A 218 -9.36 12.95 19.01
CA GLY A 218 -9.58 13.81 20.18
C GLY A 218 -10.89 14.60 20.12
N LEU A 219 -11.22 15.17 18.96
CA LEU A 219 -12.48 15.89 18.71
C LEU A 219 -13.70 14.97 18.83
N ASN A 220 -13.56 13.72 18.38
CA ASN A 220 -14.57 12.69 18.56
C ASN A 220 -14.78 12.32 20.04
N ALA A 221 -13.72 12.26 20.85
CA ALA A 221 -13.84 11.90 22.27
C ALA A 221 -14.51 13.01 23.10
N TYR A 222 -14.23 14.28 22.80
CA TYR A 222 -14.72 15.42 23.57
C TYR A 222 -16.22 15.71 23.32
N ASN A 223 -16.65 15.69 22.05
CA ASN A 223 -18.05 15.97 21.70
C ASN A 223 -19.00 14.83 22.07
N ASN A 224 -18.55 13.57 22.05
CA ASN A 224 -19.42 12.40 22.26
C ASN A 224 -19.48 11.92 23.72
N ALA A 225 -18.58 12.35 24.62
CA ALA A 225 -18.62 11.95 26.03
C ALA A 225 -19.92 12.38 26.75
N LYS A 226 -20.58 13.43 26.25
CA LYS A 226 -21.87 13.94 26.79
C LYS A 226 -23.09 13.14 26.30
N ASP A 227 -23.03 12.60 25.08
CA ASP A 227 -24.11 11.79 24.48
C ASP A 227 -24.00 10.29 24.81
N LEU A 228 -22.80 9.80 25.12
CA LEU A 228 -22.54 8.40 25.49
C LEU A 228 -23.21 7.99 26.82
N GLY A 229 -23.37 8.92 27.76
CA GLY A 229 -24.05 8.68 29.03
C GLY A 229 -25.53 8.33 28.86
N ASN A 230 -26.19 8.93 27.85
CA ASN A 230 -27.61 8.71 27.56
C ASN A 230 -27.82 7.46 26.70
N ALA A 231 -26.90 7.13 25.79
CA ALA A 231 -26.94 5.90 24.99
C ALA A 231 -26.60 4.64 25.82
N GLY A 232 -25.70 4.76 26.82
CA GLY A 232 -25.38 3.69 27.76
C GLY A 232 -26.58 3.27 28.63
N GLN A 233 -27.49 4.19 28.96
CA GLN A 233 -28.75 3.88 29.64
C GLN A 233 -29.75 3.12 28.76
N ALA A 234 -29.75 3.32 27.43
CA ALA A 234 -30.64 2.60 26.53
C ALA A 234 -30.25 1.11 26.35
N LEU A 235 -28.95 0.80 26.42
CA LEU A 235 -28.42 -0.57 26.38
C LEU A 235 -28.69 -1.38 27.66
N LEU A 236 -28.76 -0.70 28.81
CA LEU A 236 -29.07 -1.34 30.10
C LEU A 236 -30.56 -1.70 30.26
N ASN A 237 -31.43 -1.18 29.38
CA ASN A 237 -32.87 -1.46 29.36
C ASN A 237 -33.27 -2.71 28.54
N GLY A 238 -32.30 -3.47 28.00
CA GLY A 238 -32.52 -4.87 27.62
C GLY A 238 -33.17 -5.17 26.26
N ASP A 239 -33.12 -4.27 25.27
CA ASP A 239 -33.57 -4.58 23.90
C ASP A 239 -32.38 -4.65 22.91
N PRO A 240 -31.92 -5.86 22.51
CA PRO A 240 -30.83 -6.03 21.55
C PRO A 240 -31.20 -5.60 20.12
N LEU A 241 -32.49 -5.32 19.85
CA LEU A 241 -33.03 -4.90 18.56
C LEU A 241 -33.33 -3.40 18.47
N ALA A 242 -33.12 -2.63 19.54
CA ALA A 242 -33.28 -1.17 19.53
C ALA A 242 -32.24 -0.52 18.59
N GLY A 243 -32.60 -0.39 17.31
CA GLY A 243 -31.82 0.28 16.27
C GLY A 243 -31.54 -0.56 15.01
N ALA A 244 -31.70 -1.89 15.02
CA ALA A 244 -31.39 -2.71 13.84
C ALA A 244 -32.17 -2.25 12.61
N SER A 245 -31.48 -2.07 11.48
CA SER A 245 -32.10 -1.78 10.18
C SER A 245 -32.00 -3.00 9.28
N VAL A 246 -33.15 -3.48 8.81
CA VAL A 246 -33.25 -4.51 7.78
C VAL A 246 -33.23 -3.81 6.43
N ASN A 247 -32.24 -4.10 5.60
CA ASN A 247 -32.10 -3.57 4.25
C ASN A 247 -32.46 -4.66 3.25
N ILE A 248 -33.48 -4.43 2.44
CA ILE A 248 -33.95 -5.33 1.39
C ILE A 248 -33.67 -4.65 0.05
N SER A 249 -32.71 -5.10 -0.76
CA SER A 249 -32.34 -4.44 -2.02
C SER A 249 -32.36 -5.38 -3.21
N LEU A 250 -33.01 -4.97 -4.30
CA LEU A 250 -32.88 -5.57 -5.62
C LEU A 250 -31.80 -4.82 -6.39
N GLY A 251 -30.72 -5.52 -6.78
CA GLY A 251 -29.62 -4.87 -7.49
C GLY A 251 -28.98 -5.74 -8.55
N SER A 252 -28.17 -5.10 -9.39
CA SER A 252 -27.28 -5.70 -10.36
C SER A 252 -25.89 -5.08 -10.24
N SER A 253 -24.85 -5.91 -10.29
CA SER A 253 -23.46 -5.45 -10.26
C SER A 253 -22.60 -6.27 -11.23
N GLN A 254 -21.59 -5.60 -11.77
CA GLN A 254 -20.56 -6.20 -12.61
C GLN A 254 -19.19 -5.66 -12.21
N SER A 255 -18.19 -6.52 -12.18
CA SER A 255 -16.79 -6.14 -12.04
C SER A 255 -15.90 -6.97 -12.97
N ARG A 256 -14.80 -6.36 -13.41
CA ARG A 256 -13.74 -6.97 -14.23
C ARG A 256 -12.40 -6.43 -13.76
N SER A 257 -11.48 -7.32 -13.45
CA SER A 257 -10.09 -7.01 -13.08
C SER A 257 -9.15 -7.84 -13.93
N THR A 258 -8.15 -7.21 -14.53
CA THR A 258 -7.09 -7.86 -15.30
C THR A 258 -5.75 -7.42 -14.75
N SER A 259 -4.86 -8.38 -14.52
CA SER A 259 -3.47 -8.19 -14.14
C SER A 259 -2.63 -9.01 -15.12
N ALA A 260 -1.66 -8.40 -15.78
CA ALA A 260 -0.76 -9.09 -16.69
C ALA A 260 0.66 -8.60 -16.49
N TYR A 261 1.63 -9.50 -16.50
CA TYR A 261 3.04 -9.13 -16.55
C TYR A 261 3.82 -10.02 -17.53
N GLN A 262 4.93 -9.47 -18.01
CA GLN A 262 5.91 -10.17 -18.82
C GLN A 262 7.31 -9.87 -18.29
N VAL A 263 8.12 -10.92 -18.17
CA VAL A 263 9.54 -10.87 -17.80
C VAL A 263 10.33 -11.48 -18.94
N ASP A 264 11.35 -10.77 -19.42
CA ASP A 264 12.32 -11.26 -20.38
C ASP A 264 13.71 -11.05 -19.77
N SER A 265 14.42 -12.12 -19.46
CA SER A 265 15.67 -12.08 -18.71
C SER A 265 16.75 -12.96 -19.32
N GLY A 266 18.00 -12.60 -19.08
CA GLY A 266 19.18 -13.36 -19.48
C GLY A 266 19.62 -14.37 -18.42
N ALA A 267 19.78 -15.63 -18.82
CA ALA A 267 20.51 -16.66 -18.08
C ALA A 267 21.96 -16.70 -18.60
N GLY A 268 22.88 -16.08 -17.86
CA GLY A 268 24.28 -15.91 -18.26
C GLY A 268 25.06 -17.21 -18.48
N SER A 269 26.11 -17.13 -19.30
CA SER A 269 27.12 -18.19 -19.43
C SER A 269 28.21 -18.03 -18.37
N ALA A 270 28.93 -19.12 -18.09
CA ALA A 270 30.05 -19.11 -17.16
C ALA A 270 31.27 -19.85 -17.71
N VAL A 271 32.46 -19.27 -17.56
CA VAL A 271 33.75 -19.96 -17.76
C VAL A 271 34.56 -19.81 -16.49
N ARG A 272 34.81 -20.91 -15.78
CA ARG A 272 35.46 -20.89 -14.47
C ARG A 272 36.66 -21.84 -14.42
N ALA A 273 37.78 -21.36 -13.89
CA ALA A 273 38.98 -22.16 -13.66
C ALA A 273 39.56 -21.88 -12.26
N ASP A 274 39.98 -22.90 -11.49
CA ASP A 274 40.82 -22.64 -10.31
C ASP A 274 42.25 -22.24 -10.74
N GLY A 275 42.66 -22.65 -11.94
CA GLY A 275 43.88 -22.22 -12.62
C GLY A 275 43.69 -20.92 -13.41
N ASN A 276 44.08 -20.95 -14.68
CA ASN A 276 44.00 -19.84 -15.62
C ASN A 276 42.85 -20.02 -16.62
N VAL A 277 42.30 -18.93 -17.12
CA VAL A 277 41.40 -18.93 -18.28
C VAL A 277 42.07 -18.20 -19.43
N HIS A 278 42.20 -18.85 -20.58
CA HIS A 278 42.69 -18.25 -21.82
C HIS A 278 41.66 -18.37 -22.94
N ILE A 279 41.25 -17.24 -23.51
CA ILE A 279 40.28 -17.17 -24.59
C ILE A 279 40.89 -16.40 -25.74
N THR A 280 41.01 -17.04 -26.90
CA THR A 280 41.67 -16.48 -28.09
C THR A 280 40.76 -16.53 -29.31
N ALA A 281 40.42 -15.34 -29.83
CA ALA A 281 39.91 -15.14 -31.17
C ALA A 281 41.10 -14.84 -32.11
N THR A 282 41.35 -15.72 -33.07
CA THR A 282 42.53 -15.68 -33.95
C THR A 282 42.36 -14.80 -35.19
N ASP A 283 41.12 -14.42 -35.54
CA ASP A 283 40.85 -13.64 -36.75
C ASP A 283 39.74 -12.59 -36.53
N GLY A 284 38.61 -12.97 -35.95
CA GLY A 284 37.48 -12.09 -35.66
C GLY A 284 37.45 -11.61 -34.23
N ASP A 285 36.24 -11.29 -33.76
CA ASP A 285 35.98 -10.71 -32.45
C ASP A 285 35.89 -11.77 -31.34
N LEU A 286 36.16 -11.31 -30.11
CA LEU A 286 35.82 -12.00 -28.86
C LEU A 286 34.69 -11.20 -28.19
N ARG A 287 33.50 -11.79 -28.08
CA ARG A 287 32.32 -11.18 -27.46
C ARG A 287 31.92 -11.96 -26.21
N VAL A 288 31.63 -11.21 -25.14
CA VAL A 288 31.07 -11.74 -23.89
C VAL A 288 29.89 -10.88 -23.47
N ARG A 289 28.72 -11.48 -23.24
CA ARG A 289 27.50 -10.76 -22.88
C ARG A 289 26.77 -11.36 -21.67
N GLY A 290 26.47 -10.53 -20.67
CA GLY A 290 25.79 -10.91 -19.42
C GLY A 290 26.31 -12.21 -18.80
N SER A 291 27.62 -12.43 -18.84
CA SER A 291 28.26 -13.71 -18.53
C SER A 291 29.48 -13.53 -17.63
N ASP A 292 29.85 -14.60 -16.94
CA ASP A 292 30.98 -14.64 -16.00
C ASP A 292 32.20 -15.37 -16.60
N ILE A 293 33.38 -14.77 -16.49
CA ILE A 293 34.66 -15.44 -16.73
C ILE A 293 35.52 -15.27 -15.49
N GLU A 294 35.83 -16.37 -14.79
CA GLU A 294 36.54 -16.34 -13.52
C GLU A 294 37.72 -17.29 -13.51
N ALA A 295 38.88 -16.81 -13.04
CA ALA A 295 40.07 -17.61 -12.82
C ALA A 295 40.62 -17.42 -11.41
N GLY A 296 40.99 -18.50 -10.73
CA GLY A 296 41.71 -18.44 -9.45
C GLY A 296 43.10 -17.82 -9.60
N LYS A 297 43.70 -17.92 -10.80
CA LYS A 297 44.96 -17.27 -11.17
C LYS A 297 44.71 -16.18 -12.20
N ASN A 298 45.05 -16.42 -13.47
CA ASN A 298 45.04 -15.37 -14.49
C ASN A 298 43.91 -15.55 -15.49
N VAL A 299 43.38 -14.44 -16.01
CA VAL A 299 42.52 -14.43 -17.19
C VAL A 299 43.27 -13.77 -18.35
N GLY A 300 43.26 -14.39 -19.53
CA GLY A 300 43.79 -13.82 -20.77
C GLY A 300 42.71 -13.80 -21.85
N LEU A 301 42.33 -12.60 -22.31
CA LEU A 301 41.43 -12.38 -23.44
C LEU A 301 42.22 -11.80 -24.62
N ILE A 302 42.22 -12.51 -25.74
CA ILE A 302 43.03 -12.13 -26.92
C ILE A 302 42.16 -12.12 -28.17
N ALA A 303 42.12 -10.99 -28.87
CA ALA A 303 41.62 -10.87 -30.24
C ALA A 303 42.78 -10.46 -31.16
N GLN A 304 43.34 -11.41 -31.90
CA GLN A 304 44.58 -11.23 -32.66
C GLN A 304 44.44 -10.26 -33.85
N LYS A 305 43.23 -10.12 -34.40
CA LYS A 305 42.93 -9.21 -35.51
C LYS A 305 41.60 -8.45 -35.36
N GLY A 306 40.72 -8.87 -34.45
CA GLY A 306 39.43 -8.24 -34.21
C GLY A 306 39.36 -7.46 -32.89
N ASN A 307 38.12 -7.27 -32.45
CA ASN A 307 37.75 -6.50 -31.26
C ASN A 307 37.50 -7.40 -30.05
N ILE A 308 37.57 -6.81 -28.86
CA ILE A 308 37.07 -7.41 -27.62
C ILE A 308 35.83 -6.62 -27.17
N VAL A 309 34.69 -7.29 -27.03
CA VAL A 309 33.41 -6.65 -26.69
C VAL A 309 32.80 -7.35 -25.47
N LEU A 310 32.81 -6.66 -24.34
CA LEU A 310 32.22 -7.12 -23.07
C LEU A 310 30.98 -6.28 -22.78
N GLU A 311 29.81 -6.90 -22.74
CA GLU A 311 28.52 -6.21 -22.68
C GLU A 311 27.58 -6.76 -21.62
N ALA A 312 26.70 -5.94 -21.05
CA ALA A 312 25.61 -6.46 -20.24
C ALA A 312 24.53 -7.15 -21.08
N ALA A 313 23.84 -8.11 -20.49
CA ALA A 313 22.55 -8.58 -20.99
C ALA A 313 21.43 -7.64 -20.50
N GLU A 314 20.54 -7.25 -21.42
CA GLU A 314 19.36 -6.43 -21.10
C GLU A 314 18.18 -7.32 -20.70
N ASN A 315 17.63 -7.06 -19.52
CA ASN A 315 16.41 -7.67 -18.99
C ASN A 315 15.27 -6.65 -19.01
N ARG A 316 14.05 -7.11 -19.27
CA ARG A 316 12.86 -6.26 -19.34
C ARG A 316 11.72 -6.85 -18.52
N PHE A 317 11.05 -5.98 -17.77
CA PHE A 317 9.81 -6.26 -17.06
C PHE A 317 8.73 -5.31 -17.57
N ALA A 318 7.55 -5.82 -17.89
CA ALA A 318 6.40 -5.00 -18.24
C ALA A 318 5.15 -5.52 -17.51
N GLU A 319 4.38 -4.62 -16.91
CA GLU A 319 3.10 -4.94 -16.27
C GLU A 319 1.96 -4.05 -16.77
N GLN A 320 0.77 -4.62 -16.84
CA GLN A 320 -0.47 -3.92 -17.16
C GLN A 320 -1.59 -4.39 -16.26
N ASN A 321 -2.26 -3.42 -15.63
CA ASN A 321 -3.34 -3.63 -14.70
C ASN A 321 -4.55 -2.84 -15.18
N SER A 322 -5.73 -3.46 -15.19
CA SER A 322 -6.98 -2.74 -15.46
C SER A 322 -8.09 -3.25 -14.54
N ARG A 323 -8.92 -2.31 -14.07
CA ARG A 323 -10.04 -2.58 -13.17
C ARG A 323 -11.24 -1.81 -13.66
N SER A 324 -12.41 -2.43 -13.62
CA SER A 324 -13.68 -1.76 -13.86
C SER A 324 -14.78 -2.41 -13.03
N SER A 325 -15.66 -1.60 -12.47
CA SER A 325 -16.85 -2.07 -11.80
C SER A 325 -18.01 -1.12 -12.03
N SER A 326 -19.22 -1.65 -11.97
CA SER A 326 -20.46 -0.89 -12.01
C SER A 326 -21.53 -1.63 -11.21
N SER A 327 -22.34 -0.89 -10.46
CA SER A 327 -23.49 -1.47 -9.76
C SER A 327 -24.67 -0.52 -9.77
N GLY A 328 -25.87 -1.08 -9.62
CA GLY A 328 -27.11 -0.35 -9.44
C GLY A 328 -28.05 -1.16 -8.55
N SER A 329 -28.72 -0.51 -7.61
CA SER A 329 -29.68 -1.18 -6.73
C SER A 329 -30.84 -0.28 -6.33
N ILE A 330 -31.99 -0.87 -6.07
CA ILE A 330 -33.15 -0.24 -5.46
C ILE A 330 -33.55 -1.11 -4.27
N GLY A 331 -33.79 -0.54 -3.10
CA GLY A 331 -34.14 -1.29 -1.92
C GLY A 331 -35.12 -0.58 -1.00
N VAL A 332 -35.51 -1.27 0.06
CA VAL A 332 -36.30 -0.76 1.16
C VAL A 332 -35.52 -1.04 2.43
N SER A 333 -35.32 -0.03 3.28
CA SER A 333 -34.78 -0.20 4.62
C SER A 333 -35.88 0.02 5.66
N VAL A 334 -35.91 -0.84 6.66
CA VAL A 334 -36.84 -0.77 7.80
C VAL A 334 -36.02 -0.77 9.08
N GLY A 335 -36.14 0.26 9.90
CA GLY A 335 -35.44 0.34 11.19
C GLY A 335 -36.13 1.29 12.15
N ALA A 336 -35.49 1.60 13.28
CA ALA A 336 -36.04 2.46 14.33
C ALA A 336 -36.47 3.87 13.84
N GLY A 337 -35.93 4.33 12.71
CA GLY A 337 -36.29 5.60 12.06
C GLY A 337 -37.45 5.53 11.05
N GLY A 338 -38.05 4.36 10.81
CA GLY A 338 -39.14 4.15 9.86
C GLY A 338 -38.78 3.28 8.65
N VAL A 339 -39.61 3.36 7.61
CA VAL A 339 -39.44 2.67 6.31
C VAL A 339 -38.94 3.67 5.28
N SER A 340 -37.86 3.37 4.56
CA SER A 340 -37.36 4.18 3.44
C SER A 340 -37.06 3.35 2.20
N VAL A 341 -37.20 3.96 1.01
CA VAL A 341 -36.86 3.40 -0.30
C VAL A 341 -35.51 3.95 -0.73
N ASN A 342 -34.55 3.08 -0.98
CA ASN A 342 -33.21 3.43 -1.40
C ASN A 342 -33.05 3.16 -2.90
N ALA A 343 -32.26 3.98 -3.59
CA ALA A 343 -31.74 3.72 -4.92
C ALA A 343 -30.25 4.07 -4.92
N SER A 344 -29.40 3.31 -5.60
CA SER A 344 -27.97 3.62 -5.73
C SER A 344 -27.41 3.15 -7.06
N ALA A 345 -26.39 3.84 -7.54
CA ALA A 345 -25.55 3.39 -8.63
C ALA A 345 -24.10 3.77 -8.39
N SER A 346 -23.15 2.93 -8.81
CA SER A 346 -21.73 3.22 -8.72
C SER A 346 -20.98 2.71 -9.95
N ARG A 347 -19.82 3.31 -10.22
CA ARG A 347 -18.91 2.97 -11.30
C ARG A 347 -17.48 3.29 -10.90
N ALA A 348 -16.58 2.31 -11.00
CA ALA A 348 -15.15 2.54 -10.83
C ALA A 348 -14.37 2.06 -12.06
N ARG A 349 -13.26 2.73 -12.36
CA ARG A 349 -12.30 2.35 -13.40
C ARG A 349 -10.88 2.63 -12.90
N GLY A 350 -9.96 1.73 -13.17
CA GLY A 350 -8.54 1.90 -12.87
C GLY A 350 -7.70 1.31 -13.98
N GLN A 351 -6.56 1.94 -14.28
CA GLN A 351 -5.56 1.46 -15.20
C GLN A 351 -4.18 1.75 -14.61
N GLY A 352 -3.28 0.77 -14.68
CA GLY A 352 -1.88 0.92 -14.28
C GLY A 352 -0.98 0.24 -15.28
N SER A 353 0.17 0.83 -15.56
CA SER A 353 1.18 0.26 -16.45
C SER A 353 2.57 0.52 -15.87
N GLY A 354 3.40 -0.50 -15.87
CA GLY A 354 4.79 -0.43 -15.44
C GLY A 354 5.71 -1.00 -16.50
N GLU A 355 6.88 -0.40 -16.66
CA GLU A 355 7.94 -0.91 -17.51
C GLU A 355 9.28 -0.69 -16.82
N SER A 356 10.13 -1.71 -16.80
CA SER A 356 11.48 -1.61 -16.26
C SER A 356 12.47 -2.30 -17.19
N VAL A 357 13.66 -1.72 -17.31
CA VAL A 357 14.82 -2.30 -17.98
C VAL A 357 15.92 -2.39 -16.95
N SER A 358 16.54 -3.56 -16.81
CA SER A 358 17.71 -3.74 -15.96
C SER A 358 18.82 -4.46 -16.71
N TYR A 359 20.06 -4.23 -16.31
CA TYR A 359 21.23 -4.81 -16.97
C TYR A 359 21.93 -5.83 -16.08
N THR A 360 22.13 -7.04 -16.60
CA THR A 360 23.04 -8.04 -16.01
C THR A 360 24.42 -7.83 -16.62
N ASN A 361 25.35 -7.25 -15.85
CA ASN A 361 26.69 -6.96 -16.33
C ASN A 361 27.47 -8.23 -16.71
N THR A 362 28.47 -8.07 -17.58
CA THR A 362 29.53 -9.08 -17.79
C THR A 362 30.61 -8.92 -16.75
N HIS A 363 31.07 -10.02 -16.15
CA HIS A 363 32.11 -9.99 -15.13
C HIS A 363 33.31 -10.84 -15.55
N ILE A 364 34.48 -10.21 -15.58
CA ILE A 364 35.76 -10.88 -15.77
C ILE A 364 36.55 -10.76 -14.47
N ARG A 365 36.90 -11.89 -13.85
CA ARG A 365 37.57 -11.92 -12.54
C ARG A 365 38.81 -12.81 -12.56
N ALA A 366 39.94 -12.28 -12.11
CA ALA A 366 41.18 -13.03 -11.95
C ALA A 366 41.72 -12.86 -10.52
N GLY A 367 42.14 -13.93 -9.86
CA GLY A 367 42.82 -13.83 -8.56
C GLY A 367 44.21 -13.21 -8.65
N GLY A 368 44.86 -13.32 -9.81
CA GLY A 368 46.16 -12.74 -10.14
C GLY A 368 46.03 -11.64 -11.19
N THR A 369 46.46 -11.90 -12.42
CA THR A 369 46.47 -10.91 -13.51
C THR A 369 45.32 -11.13 -14.49
N ALA A 370 44.63 -10.06 -14.87
CA ALA A 370 43.78 -10.05 -16.06
C ALA A 370 44.48 -9.33 -17.22
N SER A 371 44.71 -10.05 -18.32
CA SER A 371 45.35 -9.54 -19.53
C SER A 371 44.32 -9.45 -20.68
N VAL A 372 44.18 -8.27 -21.26
CA VAL A 372 43.30 -7.99 -22.41
C VAL A 372 44.16 -7.50 -23.56
N GLN A 373 44.12 -8.18 -24.71
CA GLN A 373 44.88 -7.82 -25.89
C GLN A 373 43.99 -7.84 -27.13
N SER A 374 43.70 -6.67 -27.70
CA SER A 374 42.94 -6.53 -28.95
C SER A 374 43.80 -5.89 -30.04
N ALA A 375 43.69 -6.39 -31.28
CA ALA A 375 44.22 -5.67 -32.44
C ALA A 375 43.32 -4.50 -32.87
N GLY A 376 42.01 -4.65 -32.68
CA GLY A 376 41.01 -3.59 -32.85
C GLY A 376 40.60 -2.94 -31.54
N ASP A 377 39.33 -2.55 -31.46
CA ASP A 377 38.74 -1.84 -30.32
C ASP A 377 38.48 -2.78 -29.13
N THR A 378 38.45 -2.22 -27.92
CA THR A 378 38.00 -2.88 -26.70
C THR A 378 36.85 -2.10 -26.08
N THR A 379 35.72 -2.77 -25.82
CA THR A 379 34.51 -2.17 -25.24
C THR A 379 34.10 -2.90 -23.96
N LEU A 380 33.88 -2.14 -22.87
CA LEU A 380 33.28 -2.59 -21.62
C LEU A 380 31.98 -1.80 -21.39
N ARG A 381 30.84 -2.34 -21.84
CA ARG A 381 29.53 -1.67 -21.77
C ARG A 381 28.56 -2.44 -20.89
N GLY A 382 28.45 -2.04 -19.63
CA GLY A 382 27.86 -2.87 -18.56
C GLY A 382 28.76 -4.06 -18.26
N ALA A 383 30.05 -3.81 -18.04
CA ALA A 383 31.03 -4.88 -17.81
C ALA A 383 32.14 -4.46 -16.84
N THR A 384 32.59 -5.41 -16.03
CA THR A 384 33.70 -5.20 -15.09
C THR A 384 34.85 -6.18 -15.34
N LEU A 385 36.08 -5.67 -15.20
CA LEU A 385 37.31 -6.43 -15.25
C LEU A 385 38.04 -6.26 -13.92
N VAL A 386 38.05 -7.31 -13.09
CA VAL A 386 38.54 -7.26 -11.72
C VAL A 386 39.72 -8.22 -11.54
N ALA A 387 40.86 -7.73 -11.07
CA ALA A 387 42.05 -8.55 -10.82
C ALA A 387 43.00 -7.89 -9.81
N ASP A 388 43.98 -8.62 -9.27
CA ASP A 388 45.05 -7.98 -8.48
C ASP A 388 45.90 -7.04 -9.35
N ALA A 389 46.24 -7.48 -10.57
CA ALA A 389 46.86 -6.66 -11.60
C ALA A 389 46.05 -6.72 -12.90
N VAL A 390 45.89 -5.59 -13.58
CA VAL A 390 45.25 -5.55 -14.91
C VAL A 390 46.23 -5.04 -15.94
N ARG A 391 46.36 -5.77 -17.06
CA ARG A 391 47.10 -5.33 -18.25
C ARG A 391 46.15 -5.27 -19.44
N ALA A 392 46.05 -4.13 -20.10
CA ALA A 392 45.24 -3.95 -21.29
C ALA A 392 46.06 -3.31 -22.42
N ASP A 393 46.30 -4.06 -23.49
CA ASP A 393 46.95 -3.60 -24.71
C ASP A 393 45.91 -3.52 -25.84
N VAL A 394 45.42 -2.31 -26.12
CA VAL A 394 44.30 -2.04 -27.05
C VAL A 394 44.81 -1.42 -28.34
N GLY A 395 44.69 -2.16 -29.45
CA GLY A 395 45.17 -1.74 -30.77
C GLY A 395 44.33 -0.65 -31.45
N GLY A 396 43.07 -0.50 -31.06
CA GLY A 396 42.14 0.55 -31.47
C GLY A 396 41.73 1.47 -30.32
N ASN A 397 40.43 1.75 -30.21
CA ASN A 397 39.82 2.57 -29.16
C ASN A 397 39.43 1.74 -27.94
N LEU A 398 39.43 2.37 -26.77
CA LEU A 398 38.88 1.83 -25.52
C LEU A 398 37.60 2.58 -25.15
N ALA A 399 36.48 1.87 -24.97
CA ALA A 399 35.23 2.45 -24.48
C ALA A 399 34.79 1.74 -23.19
N ILE A 400 34.53 2.51 -22.13
CA ILE A 400 33.96 1.99 -20.87
C ILE A 400 32.68 2.77 -20.55
N GLU A 401 31.53 2.11 -20.68
CA GLU A 401 30.20 2.73 -20.55
C GLU A 401 29.38 2.02 -19.48
N SER A 402 29.04 2.72 -18.41
CA SER A 402 28.09 2.25 -17.40
C SER A 402 26.66 2.35 -17.94
N LEU A 403 25.82 1.37 -17.64
CA LEU A 403 24.42 1.34 -18.06
C LEU A 403 23.51 1.69 -16.88
N GLN A 404 22.43 2.40 -17.19
CA GLN A 404 21.44 2.79 -16.19
C GLN A 404 20.20 1.90 -16.30
N ASP A 405 19.87 1.22 -15.20
CA ASP A 405 18.58 0.57 -15.05
C ASP A 405 17.48 1.64 -15.07
N THR A 406 16.35 1.34 -15.67
CA THR A 406 15.18 2.23 -15.72
C THR A 406 13.94 1.55 -15.18
N SER A 407 13.07 2.32 -14.53
CA SER A 407 11.75 1.85 -14.12
C SER A 407 10.75 3.00 -14.18
N ARG A 408 9.62 2.77 -14.85
CA ARG A 408 8.52 3.72 -15.00
C ARG A 408 7.22 3.05 -14.58
N TYR A 409 6.41 3.76 -13.80
CA TYR A 409 5.10 3.29 -13.40
C TYR A 409 4.09 4.43 -13.46
N ASN A 410 2.94 4.20 -14.09
CA ASN A 410 1.84 5.14 -14.14
C ASN A 410 0.54 4.42 -13.75
N GLU A 411 -0.25 5.01 -12.87
CA GLU A 411 -1.56 4.50 -12.48
C GLU A 411 -2.57 5.64 -12.38
N THR A 412 -3.78 5.40 -12.86
CA THR A 412 -4.94 6.26 -12.64
C THR A 412 -6.14 5.43 -12.24
N SER A 413 -6.75 5.76 -11.11
CA SER A 413 -8.03 5.22 -10.67
C SER A 413 -9.08 6.32 -10.54
N ARG A 414 -10.33 6.01 -10.88
CA ARG A 414 -11.50 6.89 -10.81
C ARG A 414 -12.69 6.11 -10.28
N ASN A 415 -13.41 6.67 -9.33
CA ASN A 415 -14.65 6.13 -8.80
C ASN A 415 -15.73 7.21 -8.83
N SER A 416 -16.96 6.84 -9.16
CA SER A 416 -18.13 7.70 -9.06
C SER A 416 -19.34 6.88 -8.62
N GLY A 417 -20.22 7.47 -7.80
CA GLY A 417 -21.45 6.84 -7.38
C GLY A 417 -22.46 7.85 -6.87
N PHE A 418 -23.73 7.47 -6.92
CA PHE A 418 -24.83 8.22 -6.33
C PHE A 418 -25.77 7.27 -5.58
N GLY A 419 -26.44 7.77 -4.55
CA GLY A 419 -27.49 7.09 -3.82
C GLY A 419 -28.61 8.06 -3.46
N ILE A 420 -29.83 7.57 -3.30
CA ILE A 420 -31.03 8.29 -2.88
C ILE A 420 -31.74 7.42 -1.86
N SER A 421 -32.27 8.00 -0.78
CA SER A 421 -33.10 7.34 0.22
C SER A 421 -34.35 8.17 0.47
N VAL A 422 -35.54 7.64 0.24
CA VAL A 422 -36.81 8.35 0.38
C VAL A 422 -37.61 7.68 1.50
N PRO A 423 -37.82 8.34 2.66
CA PRO A 423 -38.68 7.82 3.72
C PRO A 423 -40.13 7.73 3.21
N ILE A 424 -40.77 6.61 3.45
CA ILE A 424 -42.17 6.35 3.09
C ILE A 424 -43.06 6.35 4.34
N VAL A 425 -42.54 5.88 5.48
CA VAL A 425 -43.25 5.83 6.78
C VAL A 425 -42.29 6.22 7.90
N GLY A 426 -42.71 7.09 8.82
CA GLY A 426 -41.88 7.58 9.94
C GLY A 426 -41.33 8.99 9.72
N ALA A 427 -40.68 9.56 10.74
CA ALA A 427 -40.17 10.94 10.73
C ALA A 427 -38.86 11.13 9.92
N GLY A 428 -38.53 10.20 9.03
CA GLY A 428 -37.34 10.29 8.17
C GLY A 428 -37.45 11.45 7.17
N ARG A 429 -36.30 11.92 6.68
CA ARG A 429 -36.18 12.95 5.62
C ARG A 429 -35.57 12.33 4.37
N VAL A 430 -36.00 12.79 3.19
CA VAL A 430 -35.39 12.40 1.91
C VAL A 430 -33.90 12.68 1.98
N GLY A 431 -33.11 11.67 1.63
CA GLY A 431 -31.67 11.73 1.57
C GLY A 431 -31.08 11.31 0.23
N GLY A 432 -29.83 11.68 0.05
CA GLY A 432 -29.04 11.42 -1.14
C GLY A 432 -27.57 11.33 -0.79
N SER A 433 -26.80 10.57 -1.56
CA SER A 433 -25.35 10.52 -1.45
C SER A 433 -24.71 10.64 -2.82
N ILE A 434 -23.56 11.30 -2.88
CA ILE A 434 -22.70 11.36 -4.05
C ILE A 434 -21.30 10.98 -3.57
N THR A 435 -20.64 10.07 -4.28
CA THR A 435 -19.24 9.71 -4.04
C THR A 435 -18.45 9.92 -5.32
N ALA A 436 -17.32 10.59 -5.23
CA ALA A 436 -16.37 10.75 -6.34
C ALA A 436 -14.95 10.60 -5.79
N GLY A 437 -14.09 9.90 -6.53
CA GLY A 437 -12.69 9.77 -6.12
C GLY A 437 -11.77 9.57 -7.31
N ARG A 438 -10.54 10.05 -7.18
CA ARG A 438 -9.48 9.84 -8.17
C ARG A 438 -8.15 9.68 -7.47
N THR A 439 -7.36 8.72 -7.91
CA THR A 439 -5.94 8.57 -7.51
C THR A 439 -5.09 8.52 -8.76
N GLN A 440 -3.92 9.15 -8.70
CA GLN A 440 -2.93 9.13 -9.75
C GLN A 440 -1.55 8.89 -9.13
N ILE A 441 -0.76 8.01 -9.74
CA ILE A 441 0.61 7.69 -9.31
C ILE A 441 1.48 7.70 -10.56
N ASP A 442 2.55 8.47 -10.53
CA ASP A 442 3.55 8.55 -11.59
C ASP A 442 4.94 8.36 -10.95
N SER A 443 5.78 7.48 -11.50
CA SER A 443 7.12 7.16 -11.02
C SER A 443 8.11 7.01 -12.18
N ASP A 444 9.30 7.59 -12.05
CA ASP A 444 10.44 7.47 -12.96
C ASP A 444 11.72 7.19 -12.16
N TYR A 445 12.47 6.19 -12.59
CA TYR A 445 13.76 5.79 -12.03
C TYR A 445 14.72 5.56 -13.18
N GLN A 446 15.94 6.08 -13.04
CA GLN A 446 17.06 5.85 -13.93
C GLN A 446 18.36 5.94 -13.11
N SER A 447 19.06 4.84 -12.92
CA SER A 447 20.32 4.84 -12.17
C SER A 447 21.26 3.75 -12.63
N VAL A 448 22.57 4.02 -12.58
CA VAL A 448 23.60 2.98 -12.70
C VAL A 448 23.49 2.06 -11.50
N GLY A 449 23.29 0.77 -11.72
CA GLY A 449 23.30 -0.23 -10.65
C GLY A 449 24.73 -0.62 -10.26
N GLU A 450 25.55 -0.93 -11.26
CA GLU A 450 26.97 -1.27 -11.12
C GLU A 450 27.76 -0.56 -12.22
N GLN A 451 28.80 0.19 -11.84
CA GLN A 451 29.65 0.89 -12.79
C GLN A 451 30.51 -0.07 -13.60
N SER A 452 30.51 0.11 -14.93
CA SER A 452 31.46 -0.54 -15.82
C SER A 452 32.87 -0.04 -15.53
N GLY A 453 33.85 -0.94 -15.59
CA GLY A 453 35.21 -0.51 -15.33
C GLY A 453 36.26 -1.59 -15.17
N ILE A 454 37.49 -1.12 -15.14
CA ILE A 454 38.67 -1.90 -14.78
C ILE A 454 38.94 -1.66 -13.29
N ARG A 455 39.09 -2.71 -12.49
CA ARG A 455 39.27 -2.65 -11.03
C ARG A 455 40.47 -3.48 -10.63
N ALA A 456 41.62 -2.84 -10.46
CA ALA A 456 42.88 -3.48 -10.09
C ALA A 456 43.10 -3.49 -8.56
N GLY A 457 43.77 -4.53 -8.06
CA GLY A 457 44.17 -4.65 -6.66
C GLY A 457 45.43 -3.86 -6.32
N ASN A 458 46.35 -4.50 -5.63
CA ASN A 458 47.62 -3.90 -5.22
C ASN A 458 48.66 -3.97 -6.35
N GLY A 459 48.47 -4.87 -7.32
CA GLY A 459 49.28 -4.98 -8.52
C GLY A 459 49.15 -3.80 -9.48
N GLY A 460 48.10 -2.98 -9.36
CA GLY A 460 47.86 -1.81 -10.19
C GLY A 460 47.37 -2.14 -11.61
N PHE A 461 47.17 -1.11 -12.42
CA PHE A 461 46.77 -1.26 -13.81
C PHE A 461 47.86 -0.77 -14.78
N ASP A 462 48.02 -1.47 -15.90
CA ASP A 462 48.79 -1.04 -17.07
C ASP A 462 47.88 -1.04 -18.30
N VAL A 463 47.42 0.13 -18.70
CA VAL A 463 46.44 0.31 -19.79
C VAL A 463 47.07 1.15 -20.90
N ASN A 464 47.27 0.53 -22.06
CA ASN A 464 47.89 1.13 -23.23
C ASN A 464 46.95 1.04 -24.43
N VAL A 465 46.43 2.20 -24.84
CA VAL A 465 45.44 2.34 -25.93
C VAL A 465 46.08 3.08 -27.09
N LYS A 466 46.02 2.52 -28.31
CA LYS A 466 46.56 3.17 -29.51
C LYS A 466 45.65 4.27 -30.05
N GLY A 467 44.34 4.09 -29.96
CA GLY A 467 43.31 5.05 -30.37
C GLY A 467 42.83 5.94 -29.24
N ASN A 468 41.54 6.30 -29.29
CA ASN A 468 40.88 7.12 -28.27
C ASN A 468 40.45 6.28 -27.05
N THR A 469 40.31 6.93 -25.91
CA THR A 469 39.66 6.35 -24.72
C THR A 469 38.44 7.16 -24.34
N ASP A 470 37.28 6.52 -24.22
CA ASP A 470 36.01 7.15 -23.83
C ASP A 470 35.44 6.49 -22.56
N LEU A 471 35.20 7.29 -21.53
CA LEU A 471 34.62 6.84 -20.26
C LEU A 471 33.27 7.52 -20.01
N LYS A 472 32.18 6.75 -19.98
CA LYS A 472 30.83 7.26 -19.68
C LYS A 472 30.29 6.65 -18.39
N GLY A 473 30.41 7.41 -17.29
CA GLY A 473 30.17 6.93 -15.93
C GLY A 473 30.97 5.68 -15.57
N GLY A 474 31.99 5.34 -16.36
CA GLY A 474 32.86 4.17 -16.22
C GLY A 474 34.23 4.56 -15.66
N SER A 475 34.92 3.61 -15.05
CA SER A 475 36.15 3.90 -14.30
C SER A 475 37.28 2.90 -14.53
N ILE A 476 38.52 3.37 -14.37
CA ILE A 476 39.73 2.54 -14.29
C ILE A 476 40.34 2.80 -12.92
N THR A 477 40.21 1.82 -12.03
CA THR A 477 40.54 1.97 -10.62
C THR A 477 41.64 1.04 -10.16
N SER A 478 42.31 1.44 -9.08
CA SER A 478 43.23 0.60 -8.32
C SER A 478 43.07 0.86 -6.81
N THR A 479 43.72 0.07 -5.97
CA THR A 479 43.81 0.33 -4.53
C THR A 479 44.74 1.51 -4.21
N GLN A 480 44.64 2.05 -2.99
CA GLN A 480 45.57 3.10 -2.53
C GLN A 480 47.03 2.61 -2.52
N ALA A 481 47.27 1.35 -2.16
CA ALA A 481 48.62 0.76 -2.13
C ALA A 481 49.28 0.74 -3.52
N ALA A 482 48.50 0.48 -4.59
CA ALA A 482 49.01 0.53 -5.97
C ALA A 482 49.41 1.95 -6.38
N ILE A 483 48.66 2.97 -5.97
CA ILE A 483 48.95 4.38 -6.24
C ILE A 483 50.22 4.81 -5.50
N ASP A 484 50.30 4.55 -4.19
CA ASP A 484 51.46 4.88 -3.37
C ASP A 484 52.74 4.17 -3.87
N GLY A 485 52.57 2.95 -4.39
CA GLY A 485 53.62 2.15 -4.98
C GLY A 485 53.96 2.48 -6.44
N GLY A 486 53.31 3.47 -7.05
CA GLY A 486 53.55 3.87 -8.44
C GLY A 486 53.30 2.76 -9.47
N LYS A 487 52.32 1.88 -9.21
CA LYS A 487 52.03 0.69 -10.03
C LYS A 487 51.09 0.94 -11.21
N ASN A 488 50.54 2.14 -11.31
CA ASN A 488 49.56 2.48 -12.33
C ASN A 488 50.23 3.15 -13.53
N THR A 489 49.97 2.62 -14.72
CA THR A 489 50.33 3.22 -16.01
C THR A 489 49.10 3.31 -16.90
N PHE A 490 48.85 4.50 -17.46
CA PHE A 490 47.79 4.72 -18.43
C PHE A 490 48.33 5.55 -19.59
N THR A 491 48.17 5.06 -20.82
CA THR A 491 48.52 5.77 -22.04
C THR A 491 47.41 5.64 -23.07
N THR A 492 47.04 6.76 -23.69
CA THR A 492 46.11 6.82 -24.83
C THR A 492 46.79 7.55 -25.98
N GLY A 493 46.78 6.95 -27.18
CA GLY A 493 47.40 7.53 -28.36
C GLY A 493 46.56 8.64 -29.00
N GLY A 494 45.24 8.60 -28.78
CA GLY A 494 44.27 9.60 -29.23
C GLY A 494 43.75 10.46 -28.08
N THR A 495 42.48 10.85 -28.15
CA THR A 495 41.82 11.68 -27.12
C THR A 495 41.33 10.85 -25.94
N LEU A 496 41.39 11.42 -24.74
CA LEU A 496 40.68 10.92 -23.55
C LEU A 496 39.41 11.76 -23.35
N THR A 497 38.24 11.14 -23.49
CA THR A 497 36.94 11.75 -23.23
C THR A 497 36.30 11.13 -22.00
N MET A 498 35.66 11.97 -21.18
CA MET A 498 34.96 11.53 -19.97
C MET A 498 33.64 12.26 -19.84
N SER A 499 32.58 11.53 -19.47
CA SER A 499 31.29 12.09 -19.08
C SER A 499 30.71 11.33 -17.90
N ASP A 500 30.18 12.05 -16.93
CA ASP A 500 29.47 11.45 -15.80
C ASP A 500 28.04 11.02 -16.21
N LEU A 501 27.42 10.16 -15.40
CA LEU A 501 26.01 9.77 -15.56
C LEU A 501 25.19 10.22 -14.35
N ASP A 502 24.15 11.00 -14.61
CA ASP A 502 23.22 11.46 -13.57
C ASP A 502 22.17 10.38 -13.27
N ASN A 503 22.10 9.98 -12.02
CA ASN A 503 21.12 9.04 -11.50
C ASN A 503 19.97 9.82 -10.87
N ARG A 504 18.74 9.38 -11.12
CA ARG A 504 17.53 9.99 -10.58
C ARG A 504 16.49 8.93 -10.21
N ALA A 505 15.78 9.21 -9.15
CA ALA A 505 14.56 8.50 -8.79
C ALA A 505 13.54 9.54 -8.33
N SER A 506 12.35 9.55 -8.93
CA SER A 506 11.28 10.47 -8.57
C SER A 506 9.94 9.78 -8.67
N TYR A 507 9.08 9.98 -7.68
CA TYR A 507 7.67 9.61 -7.79
C TYR A 507 6.78 10.72 -7.23
N ASN A 508 5.56 10.79 -7.77
CA ASN A 508 4.50 11.66 -7.29
C ASN A 508 3.19 10.88 -7.31
N ALA A 509 2.55 10.81 -6.16
CA ALA A 509 1.24 10.21 -5.98
C ALA A 509 0.31 11.24 -5.38
N SER A 510 -0.91 11.31 -5.91
CA SER A 510 -1.96 12.18 -5.39
C SER A 510 -3.31 11.48 -5.48
N GLY A 511 -4.17 11.75 -4.52
CA GLY A 511 -5.54 11.26 -4.55
C GLY A 511 -6.48 12.18 -3.80
N PHE A 512 -7.74 12.15 -4.21
CA PHE A 512 -8.82 12.81 -3.50
C PHE A 512 -10.07 11.92 -3.53
N GLU A 513 -10.87 12.04 -2.49
CA GLU A 513 -12.17 11.39 -2.37
C GLU A 513 -13.16 12.41 -1.79
N VAL A 514 -14.32 12.55 -2.41
CA VAL A 514 -15.42 13.39 -1.96
C VAL A 514 -16.63 12.49 -1.74
N THR A 515 -17.17 12.53 -0.53
CA THR A 515 -18.46 11.94 -0.18
C THR A 515 -19.38 13.09 0.26
N VAL A 516 -20.54 13.22 -0.36
CA VAL A 516 -21.58 14.18 -0.01
C VAL A 516 -22.81 13.38 0.37
N GLY A 517 -23.42 13.67 1.53
CA GLY A 517 -24.67 13.05 1.98
C GLY A 517 -25.67 14.10 2.44
N VAL A 518 -26.95 13.93 2.10
CA VAL A 518 -28.09 14.75 2.54
C VAL A 518 -29.19 13.83 3.10
N GLY A 519 -30.01 14.27 4.05
CA GLY A 519 -31.20 13.53 4.57
C GLY A 519 -30.98 12.48 5.68
N SER A 520 -32.07 11.98 6.29
CA SER A 520 -32.10 11.44 7.66
C SER A 520 -31.13 10.29 7.96
N GLN A 521 -30.36 10.48 9.05
CA GLN A 521 -29.40 9.56 9.67
C GLN A 521 -28.10 9.28 8.89
N LEU A 522 -27.40 10.32 8.41
CA LEU A 522 -25.94 10.47 8.53
C LEU A 522 -25.52 11.80 7.88
N GLY A 523 -24.91 12.72 8.63
CA GLY A 523 -24.23 13.90 8.09
C GLY A 523 -22.92 13.51 7.38
N SER A 524 -23.01 12.77 6.27
CA SER A 524 -21.89 12.08 5.60
C SER A 524 -21.16 12.93 4.56
N SER A 525 -21.10 14.24 4.75
CA SER A 525 -20.27 15.14 3.95
C SER A 525 -18.82 15.08 4.45
N GLY A 526 -17.94 14.54 3.63
CA GLY A 526 -16.53 14.39 3.95
C GLY A 526 -15.71 14.31 2.68
N ALA A 527 -14.70 15.17 2.57
CA ALA A 527 -13.74 15.14 1.49
C ALA A 527 -12.33 14.99 2.06
N GLY A 528 -11.56 14.07 1.46
CA GLY A 528 -10.20 13.75 1.85
C GLY A 528 -9.23 13.90 0.68
N VAL A 529 -8.00 14.24 1.02
CA VAL A 529 -6.88 14.36 0.09
C VAL A 529 -5.67 13.61 0.64
N GLY A 530 -4.85 13.08 -0.27
CA GLY A 530 -3.60 12.43 0.08
C GLY A 530 -2.56 12.66 -0.99
N SER A 531 -1.31 12.76 -0.58
CA SER A 531 -0.17 12.88 -1.49
C SER A 531 1.07 12.25 -0.88
N ASP A 532 1.86 11.57 -1.71
CA ASP A 532 3.20 11.11 -1.35
C ASP A 532 4.12 11.41 -2.53
N LYS A 533 5.32 11.89 -2.23
CA LYS A 533 6.34 12.22 -3.23
C LYS A 533 7.71 11.92 -2.68
N GLY A 534 8.60 11.46 -3.54
CA GLY A 534 10.00 11.20 -3.18
C GLY A 534 10.90 11.54 -4.36
N ASN A 535 12.07 12.10 -4.05
CA ASN A 535 13.10 12.42 -5.04
C ASN A 535 14.47 12.03 -4.47
N ALA A 536 15.32 11.43 -5.30
CA ALA A 536 16.71 11.15 -5.00
C ALA A 536 17.55 11.37 -6.26
N GLN A 537 18.77 11.89 -6.08
CA GLN A 537 19.72 12.16 -7.14
C GLN A 537 21.15 11.81 -6.68
N SER A 538 21.96 11.34 -7.62
CA SER A 538 23.38 11.08 -7.45
C SER A 538 24.06 11.10 -8.82
N THR A 539 25.38 10.98 -8.86
CA THR A 539 26.13 10.98 -10.11
C THR A 539 27.15 9.85 -10.08
N SER A 540 27.14 9.03 -11.12
CA SER A 540 28.16 8.01 -11.37
C SER A 540 29.29 8.64 -12.18
N ARG A 541 30.38 8.97 -11.49
CA ARG A 541 31.49 9.73 -12.07
C ARG A 541 32.43 8.86 -12.90
N ALA A 542 32.85 9.38 -14.05
CA ALA A 542 33.92 8.78 -14.84
C ALA A 542 35.29 9.17 -14.27
N GLY A 543 36.27 8.26 -14.33
CA GLY A 543 37.60 8.57 -13.84
C GLY A 543 38.63 7.45 -13.91
N ILE A 544 39.88 7.84 -13.77
CA ILE A 544 41.06 6.98 -13.71
C ILE A 544 41.82 7.32 -12.44
N SER A 545 41.97 6.37 -11.53
CA SER A 545 42.62 6.58 -10.22
C SER A 545 44.01 7.20 -10.37
N GLY A 546 44.21 8.38 -9.77
CA GLY A 546 45.49 9.10 -9.81
C GLY A 546 45.87 9.70 -11.17
N VAL A 547 45.02 9.64 -12.20
CA VAL A 547 45.37 10.10 -13.56
C VAL A 547 44.43 11.21 -14.06
N ALA A 548 43.13 10.95 -14.22
CA ALA A 548 42.19 11.90 -14.81
C ALA A 548 40.73 11.68 -14.35
N GLY A 549 39.87 12.69 -14.47
CA GLY A 549 38.47 12.62 -14.04
C GLY A 549 38.35 12.48 -12.52
N ASN A 550 37.54 11.53 -12.04
CA ASN A 550 37.50 11.16 -10.63
C ASN A 550 38.78 10.40 -10.19
N THR A 551 39.85 11.16 -9.90
CA THR A 551 41.16 10.62 -9.52
C THR A 551 41.19 9.98 -8.13
N GLU A 552 40.20 10.26 -7.29
CA GLU A 552 40.05 9.73 -5.93
C GLU A 552 39.37 8.36 -5.87
N ALA A 553 38.75 7.91 -6.96
CA ALA A 553 38.13 6.58 -7.02
C ALA A 553 39.16 5.49 -6.68
N ARG A 554 38.73 4.48 -5.93
CA ARG A 554 39.52 3.29 -5.58
C ARG A 554 38.75 2.01 -5.88
N THR A 555 39.50 0.95 -6.15
CA THR A 555 38.90 -0.39 -6.20
C THR A 555 38.38 -0.77 -4.82
N GLY A 556 37.09 -1.10 -4.76
CA GLY A 556 36.38 -1.43 -3.52
C GLY A 556 35.48 -0.31 -2.99
N ASP A 557 35.51 0.88 -3.59
CA ASP A 557 34.56 1.94 -3.27
C ASP A 557 33.11 1.48 -3.53
N ALA A 558 32.19 2.00 -2.72
CA ALA A 558 30.77 1.72 -2.91
C ALA A 558 30.24 2.37 -4.20
N GLU A 559 29.38 1.65 -4.91
CA GLU A 559 28.69 2.17 -6.09
C GLU A 559 27.87 3.42 -5.72
N THR A 560 27.93 4.44 -6.56
CA THR A 560 27.24 5.73 -6.34
C THR A 560 25.79 5.73 -6.84
N GLY A 561 25.33 4.62 -7.40
CA GLY A 561 23.95 4.42 -7.86
C GLY A 561 22.91 4.56 -6.74
N ILE A 562 21.70 4.97 -7.12
CA ILE A 562 20.56 5.10 -6.22
C ILE A 562 19.72 3.82 -6.32
N LYS A 563 19.17 3.35 -5.20
CA LYS A 563 18.16 2.27 -5.21
C LYS A 563 16.76 2.83 -5.51
N PRO A 564 15.85 2.05 -6.12
CA PRO A 564 14.47 2.49 -6.31
C PRO A 564 13.83 2.97 -4.99
N ILE A 565 13.22 4.15 -5.01
CA ILE A 565 12.56 4.77 -3.84
C ILE A 565 11.02 4.62 -3.86
N PHE A 566 10.49 4.14 -4.99
CA PHE A 566 9.06 3.94 -5.21
C PHE A 566 8.66 2.50 -4.87
N ASP A 567 7.66 2.35 -4.00
CA ASP A 567 6.96 1.09 -3.74
C ASP A 567 5.47 1.34 -3.92
N LYS A 568 4.88 0.67 -4.92
CA LYS A 568 3.48 0.84 -5.30
C LYS A 568 2.51 0.62 -4.14
N ASN A 569 2.72 -0.41 -3.32
CA ASN A 569 1.79 -0.76 -2.24
C ASN A 569 1.92 0.25 -1.09
N ARG A 570 3.16 0.57 -0.69
CA ARG A 570 3.43 1.57 0.35
C ARG A 570 2.86 2.94 -0.04
N VAL A 571 3.14 3.41 -1.26
CA VAL A 571 2.69 4.72 -1.75
C VAL A 571 1.16 4.77 -1.87
N SER A 572 0.54 3.70 -2.37
CA SER A 572 -0.92 3.61 -2.44
C SER A 572 -1.57 3.60 -1.05
N ASP A 573 -1.00 2.87 -0.10
CA ASP A 573 -1.50 2.79 1.28
C ASP A 573 -1.35 4.12 2.03
N GLU A 574 -0.21 4.80 1.86
CA GLU A 574 0.06 6.14 2.41
C GLU A 574 -0.97 7.16 1.88
N VAL A 575 -1.21 7.22 0.57
CA VAL A 575 -2.20 8.13 -0.03
C VAL A 575 -3.62 7.82 0.47
N ASN A 576 -4.01 6.54 0.52
CA ASN A 576 -5.33 6.14 1.02
C ASN A 576 -5.51 6.42 2.52
N ALA A 577 -4.45 6.26 3.32
CA ALA A 577 -4.46 6.61 4.74
C ALA A 577 -4.67 8.12 4.93
N GLN A 578 -3.93 8.95 4.19
CA GLN A 578 -4.09 10.41 4.22
C GLN A 578 -5.48 10.84 3.78
N ILE A 579 -6.04 10.30 2.68
CA ILE A 579 -7.43 10.57 2.27
C ILE A 579 -8.41 10.24 3.39
N THR A 580 -8.23 9.09 4.06
CA THR A 580 -9.11 8.66 5.15
C THR A 580 -9.03 9.61 6.35
N ILE A 581 -7.82 9.99 6.77
CA ILE A 581 -7.60 10.85 7.93
C ILE A 581 -8.09 12.27 7.66
N THR A 582 -7.73 12.85 6.51
CA THR A 582 -8.13 14.21 6.13
C THR A 582 -9.62 14.33 5.93
N ARG A 583 -10.29 13.30 5.39
CA ARG A 583 -11.75 13.26 5.30
C ARG A 583 -12.41 13.31 6.67
N GLU A 584 -11.97 12.47 7.61
CA GLU A 584 -12.57 12.41 8.94
C GLU A 584 -12.25 13.66 9.77
N PHE A 585 -11.01 14.15 9.70
CA PHE A 585 -10.64 15.43 10.31
C PHE A 585 -11.44 16.59 9.71
N GLY A 586 -11.51 16.70 8.38
CA GLY A 586 -12.20 17.80 7.70
C GLY A 586 -13.67 17.84 8.08
N ARG A 587 -14.32 16.66 8.16
CA ARG A 587 -15.68 16.55 8.67
C ARG A 587 -15.78 17.02 10.13
N GLN A 588 -15.02 16.41 11.05
CA GLN A 588 -15.14 16.68 12.48
C GLN A 588 -14.70 18.11 12.87
N GLY A 589 -13.58 18.56 12.31
CA GLY A 589 -13.00 19.87 12.52
C GLY A 589 -13.93 20.99 12.09
N SER A 590 -14.49 20.90 10.87
CA SER A 590 -15.44 21.88 10.38
C SER A 590 -16.74 21.86 11.18
N THR A 591 -17.23 20.69 11.62
CA THR A 591 -18.39 20.61 12.53
C THR A 591 -18.11 21.28 13.88
N ALA A 592 -16.97 20.98 14.51
CA ALA A 592 -16.62 21.53 15.82
C ALA A 592 -16.42 23.05 15.78
N TRP A 593 -15.73 23.56 14.76
CA TRP A 593 -15.57 25.00 14.57
C TRP A 593 -16.90 25.69 14.28
N GLY A 594 -17.74 25.10 13.40
CA GLY A 594 -19.09 25.61 13.13
C GLY A 594 -19.93 25.74 14.40
N ASN A 595 -19.90 24.72 15.27
CA ASN A 595 -20.60 24.75 16.56
C ASN A 595 -20.05 25.83 17.51
N TYR A 596 -18.73 25.97 17.61
CA TYR A 596 -18.09 27.02 18.41
C TYR A 596 -18.47 28.42 17.90
N ALA A 597 -18.37 28.64 16.59
CA ALA A 597 -18.73 29.92 15.96
C ALA A 597 -20.22 30.26 16.19
N ASN A 598 -21.11 29.27 16.12
CA ASN A 598 -22.53 29.46 16.44
C ASN A 598 -22.74 29.85 17.90
N GLN A 599 -22.03 29.21 18.83
CA GLN A 599 -22.13 29.54 20.25
C GLN A 599 -21.64 30.98 20.53
N GLN A 600 -20.53 31.38 19.93
CA GLN A 600 -20.00 32.74 20.06
C GLN A 600 -20.96 33.77 19.47
N TYR A 601 -21.57 33.48 18.33
CA TYR A 601 -22.58 34.34 17.71
C TYR A 601 -23.82 34.51 18.61
N VAL A 602 -24.34 33.42 19.19
CA VAL A 602 -25.48 33.49 20.12
C VAL A 602 -25.14 34.24 21.40
N ASN A 603 -23.94 34.03 21.96
CA ASN A 603 -23.48 34.78 23.14
C ASN A 603 -23.36 36.28 22.86
N ALA A 604 -22.89 36.65 21.66
CA ALA A 604 -22.81 38.05 21.23
C ALA A 604 -24.22 38.67 21.07
N LEU A 605 -25.16 37.93 20.48
CA LEU A 605 -26.58 38.34 20.39
C LEU A 605 -27.22 38.51 21.78
N ALA A 606 -26.94 37.60 22.72
CA ALA A 606 -27.47 37.67 24.08
C ALA A 606 -26.89 38.84 24.88
N SER A 607 -25.64 39.22 24.64
CA SER A 607 -24.95 40.33 25.31
C SER A 607 -25.13 41.70 24.62
N GLY A 608 -25.68 41.73 23.40
CA GLY A 608 -25.85 42.97 22.62
C GLY A 608 -24.54 43.52 22.03
N ASP A 609 -23.48 42.71 21.99
CA ASP A 609 -22.18 43.08 21.46
C ASP A 609 -22.20 43.06 19.92
N LYS A 610 -22.38 44.24 19.32
CA LYS A 610 -22.53 44.39 17.86
C LYS A 610 -21.29 43.98 17.07
N GLU A 611 -20.09 44.25 17.59
CA GLU A 611 -18.83 43.93 16.91
C GLU A 611 -18.61 42.41 16.83
N ASN A 612 -18.79 41.72 17.95
CA ASN A 612 -18.72 40.25 17.96
C ASN A 612 -19.90 39.61 17.22
N THR A 613 -21.09 40.22 17.25
CA THR A 613 -22.24 39.73 16.47
C THR A 613 -21.93 39.76 14.98
N GLU A 614 -21.34 40.85 14.47
CA GLU A 614 -20.94 40.95 13.06
C GLU A 614 -19.80 39.98 12.72
N CYS A 615 -18.78 39.85 13.58
CA CYS A 615 -17.63 38.99 13.31
C CYS A 615 -17.95 37.49 13.32
N TRP A 616 -18.80 37.02 14.24
CA TRP A 616 -19.19 35.62 14.38
C TRP A 616 -20.45 35.22 13.59
N SER A 617 -21.09 36.22 12.95
CA SER A 617 -22.22 36.01 12.06
C SER A 617 -21.94 34.95 10.98
N PRO A 618 -22.98 34.39 10.34
CA PRO A 618 -22.79 33.39 9.29
C PRO A 618 -21.86 33.82 8.15
N GLU A 619 -21.82 35.11 7.83
CA GLU A 619 -20.98 35.73 6.77
C GLU A 619 -19.74 36.44 7.36
N GLY A 620 -19.56 36.38 8.68
CA GLY A 620 -18.59 37.16 9.44
C GLY A 620 -17.14 36.67 9.33
N GLY A 621 -16.22 37.63 9.42
CA GLY A 621 -14.78 37.39 9.24
C GLY A 621 -14.15 36.43 10.28
N CYS A 622 -14.62 36.41 11.53
CA CYS A 622 -14.09 35.52 12.56
C CYS A 622 -14.42 34.05 12.27
N ARG A 623 -15.66 33.78 11.84
CA ARG A 623 -16.10 32.44 11.43
C ARG A 623 -15.31 31.95 10.22
N ALA A 624 -15.22 32.80 9.18
CA ALA A 624 -14.48 32.50 7.97
C ALA A 624 -12.98 32.25 8.24
N ALA A 625 -12.37 33.02 9.15
CA ALA A 625 -10.98 32.85 9.53
C ALA A 625 -10.69 31.49 10.17
N GLY A 626 -11.56 30.99 11.07
CA GLY A 626 -11.32 29.67 11.66
C GLY A 626 -11.65 28.51 10.72
N HIS A 627 -12.60 28.67 9.81
CA HIS A 627 -12.77 27.71 8.72
C HIS A 627 -11.59 27.71 7.75
N ALA A 628 -10.95 28.87 7.55
CA ALA A 628 -9.66 28.93 6.87
C ALA A 628 -8.60 28.11 7.60
N ILE A 629 -8.53 28.19 8.93
CA ILE A 629 -7.59 27.41 9.75
C ILE A 629 -7.87 25.90 9.62
N VAL A 630 -9.14 25.48 9.72
CA VAL A 630 -9.53 24.07 9.53
C VAL A 630 -9.21 23.58 8.12
N GLY A 631 -9.48 24.41 7.10
CA GLY A 631 -9.14 24.14 5.70
C GLY A 631 -7.63 24.02 5.48
N MET A 632 -6.82 24.90 6.10
CA MET A 632 -5.35 24.81 6.07
C MET A 632 -4.86 23.54 6.73
N ALA A 633 -5.45 23.15 7.87
CA ALA A 633 -5.13 21.92 8.56
C ALA A 633 -5.48 20.68 7.73
N GLY A 634 -6.61 20.68 6.99
CA GLY A 634 -7.06 19.55 6.15
C GLY A 634 -6.45 19.46 4.74
N GLY A 635 -6.13 20.58 4.08
CA GLY A 635 -5.67 20.60 2.68
C GLY A 635 -4.60 21.65 2.31
N GLY A 636 -4.01 22.39 3.26
CA GLY A 636 -2.99 23.42 3.01
C GLY A 636 -3.57 24.80 2.65
N VAL A 637 -2.73 25.77 2.25
CA VAL A 637 -3.12 27.20 2.14
C VAL A 637 -4.27 27.44 1.16
N GLY A 638 -4.24 26.81 -0.03
CA GLY A 638 -5.33 26.92 -1.01
C GLY A 638 -6.66 26.35 -0.50
N ALA A 639 -6.60 25.35 0.39
CA ALA A 639 -7.76 24.80 1.07
C ALA A 639 -8.29 25.73 2.16
N GLY A 640 -7.43 26.48 2.84
CA GLY A 640 -7.82 27.53 3.78
C GLY A 640 -8.55 28.69 3.12
N ALA A 641 -8.02 29.21 2.01
CA ALA A 641 -8.67 30.27 1.25
C ALA A 641 -10.04 29.81 0.71
N ALA A 642 -10.11 28.59 0.18
CA ALA A 642 -11.36 27.98 -0.27
C ALA A 642 -12.40 27.87 0.85
N ALA A 643 -12.00 27.41 2.04
CA ALA A 643 -12.90 27.31 3.19
C ALA A 643 -13.36 28.69 3.68
N ALA A 644 -12.48 29.70 3.72
CA ALA A 644 -12.87 31.07 4.08
C ALA A 644 -13.92 31.64 3.12
N ILE A 645 -13.66 31.56 1.81
CA ILE A 645 -14.56 32.07 0.78
C ILE A 645 -15.90 31.33 0.84
N THR A 646 -15.86 29.99 0.90
CA THR A 646 -17.08 29.19 0.98
C THR A 646 -17.87 29.51 2.25
N SER A 647 -17.20 29.77 3.38
CA SER A 647 -17.87 30.19 4.62
C SER A 647 -18.63 31.52 4.46
N MET A 648 -18.10 32.46 3.67
CA MET A 648 -18.71 33.78 3.51
C MET A 648 -19.85 33.78 2.50
N THR A 649 -19.80 32.92 1.47
CA THR A 649 -20.72 32.99 0.33
C THR A 649 -21.75 31.86 0.30
N ALA A 650 -21.48 30.71 0.90
CA ALA A 650 -22.44 29.60 0.98
C ALA A 650 -23.77 29.97 1.69
N PRO A 651 -23.78 30.79 2.76
CA PRO A 651 -25.03 31.18 3.43
C PRO A 651 -25.99 31.98 2.54
N GLU A 652 -25.47 32.88 1.71
CA GLU A 652 -26.27 33.71 0.79
C GLU A 652 -26.92 32.85 -0.30
N ILE A 653 -26.19 31.88 -0.85
CA ILE A 653 -26.71 30.93 -1.83
C ILE A 653 -27.77 30.03 -1.20
N ALA A 654 -27.51 29.53 -0.01
CA ALA A 654 -28.48 28.72 0.73
C ALA A 654 -29.78 29.50 0.95
N THR A 655 -29.68 30.76 1.38
CA THR A 655 -30.82 31.65 1.63
C THR A 655 -31.59 31.98 0.35
N THR A 656 -30.88 32.29 -0.74
CA THR A 656 -31.49 32.58 -2.04
C THR A 656 -32.27 31.39 -2.58
N LEU A 657 -31.72 30.18 -2.48
CA LEU A 657 -32.40 28.96 -2.93
C LEU A 657 -33.63 28.66 -2.06
N ARG A 658 -33.53 28.82 -0.73
CA ARG A 658 -34.69 28.66 0.18
C ARG A 658 -35.79 29.69 -0.13
N ASN A 659 -35.43 30.95 -0.36
CA ASN A 659 -36.38 32.01 -0.71
C ASN A 659 -37.05 31.78 -2.07
N ALA A 660 -36.37 31.08 -2.98
CA ALA A 660 -36.95 30.62 -4.25
C ALA A 660 -37.90 29.41 -4.09
N GLY A 661 -38.18 28.97 -2.85
CA GLY A 661 -39.03 27.82 -2.56
C GLY A 661 -38.35 26.47 -2.79
N THR A 662 -37.02 26.44 -2.89
CA THR A 662 -36.27 25.19 -3.09
C THR A 662 -36.29 24.34 -1.81
N PRO A 663 -36.65 23.05 -1.87
CA PRO A 663 -36.59 22.17 -0.71
C PRO A 663 -35.18 22.10 -0.10
N ASP A 664 -35.06 22.11 1.23
CA ASP A 664 -33.77 22.14 1.96
C ASP A 664 -32.76 21.07 1.48
N VAL A 665 -33.25 19.89 1.10
CA VAL A 665 -32.40 18.79 0.61
C VAL A 665 -31.69 19.14 -0.71
N ILE A 666 -32.32 19.95 -1.55
CA ILE A 666 -31.74 20.44 -2.81
C ILE A 666 -30.84 21.64 -2.51
N VAL A 667 -31.23 22.50 -1.57
CA VAL A 667 -30.38 23.62 -1.12
C VAL A 667 -29.03 23.10 -0.61
N ASP A 668 -29.04 22.13 0.30
CA ASP A 668 -27.82 21.57 0.90
C ASP A 668 -26.93 20.88 -0.15
N ALA A 669 -27.53 20.17 -1.11
CA ALA A 669 -26.78 19.54 -2.20
C ALA A 669 -26.15 20.56 -3.16
N VAL A 670 -26.88 21.63 -3.50
CA VAL A 670 -26.37 22.71 -4.37
C VAL A 670 -25.28 23.51 -3.65
N VAL A 671 -25.43 23.77 -2.36
CA VAL A 671 -24.44 24.50 -1.55
C VAL A 671 -23.15 23.69 -1.39
N GLN A 672 -23.25 22.37 -1.16
CA GLN A 672 -22.07 21.50 -1.12
C GLN A 672 -21.39 21.39 -2.50
N GLY A 673 -22.17 21.28 -3.58
CA GLY A 673 -21.65 21.33 -4.95
C GLY A 673 -20.98 22.67 -5.29
N TYR A 674 -21.53 23.77 -4.79
CA TYR A 674 -20.94 25.10 -4.88
C TYR A 674 -19.60 25.18 -4.13
N GLY A 675 -19.52 24.64 -2.91
CA GLY A 675 -18.28 24.54 -2.15
C GLY A 675 -17.19 23.76 -2.89
N ALA A 676 -17.55 22.67 -3.57
CA ALA A 676 -16.64 21.96 -4.46
C ALA A 676 -16.17 22.82 -5.64
N GLY A 677 -17.09 23.58 -6.27
CA GLY A 677 -16.80 24.41 -7.43
C GLY A 677 -15.91 25.61 -7.13
N ILE A 678 -16.24 26.40 -6.11
CA ILE A 678 -15.42 27.54 -5.66
C ILE A 678 -14.10 27.04 -5.09
N GLY A 679 -14.15 26.01 -4.25
CA GLY A 679 -12.94 25.44 -3.69
C GLY A 679 -12.00 24.92 -4.77
N GLY A 680 -12.54 24.29 -5.82
CA GLY A 680 -11.77 23.83 -6.97
C GLY A 680 -11.08 24.98 -7.72
N ALA A 681 -11.77 26.10 -7.91
CA ALA A 681 -11.23 27.26 -8.61
C ALA A 681 -10.11 27.98 -7.82
N VAL A 682 -10.21 27.99 -6.49
CA VAL A 682 -9.26 28.71 -5.61
C VAL A 682 -8.08 27.84 -5.17
N GLY A 683 -8.31 26.55 -4.91
CA GLY A 683 -7.33 25.67 -4.26
C GLY A 683 -7.17 24.30 -4.89
N GLY A 684 -7.67 24.07 -6.11
CA GLY A 684 -7.60 22.77 -6.78
C GLY A 684 -8.38 21.68 -6.01
N SER A 685 -7.91 20.43 -6.05
CA SER A 685 -8.58 19.31 -5.36
C SER A 685 -8.66 19.52 -3.83
N ALA A 686 -7.60 20.08 -3.23
CA ALA A 686 -7.58 20.41 -1.81
C ALA A 686 -8.57 21.53 -1.47
N GLY A 687 -8.65 22.57 -2.30
CA GLY A 687 -9.66 23.61 -2.18
C GLY A 687 -11.08 23.09 -2.31
N ALA A 688 -11.36 22.25 -3.31
CA ALA A 688 -12.67 21.62 -3.49
C ALA A 688 -13.05 20.77 -2.27
N SER A 689 -12.10 20.02 -1.70
CA SER A 689 -12.34 19.21 -0.51
C SER A 689 -12.70 20.06 0.72
N ALA A 690 -11.94 21.14 0.96
CA ALA A 690 -12.20 22.03 2.08
C ALA A 690 -13.50 22.82 1.89
N GLY A 691 -13.80 23.27 0.68
CA GLY A 691 -15.08 23.90 0.35
C GLY A 691 -16.28 22.97 0.54
N VAL A 692 -16.16 21.67 0.24
CA VAL A 692 -17.23 20.70 0.54
C VAL A 692 -17.40 20.47 2.04
N ASN A 693 -16.30 20.23 2.76
CA ASN A 693 -16.33 20.05 4.20
C ASN A 693 -16.90 21.29 4.89
N GLU A 694 -16.55 22.47 4.39
CA GLU A 694 -17.04 23.75 4.85
C GLU A 694 -18.53 23.94 4.57
N ALA A 695 -18.92 23.91 3.29
CA ALA A 695 -20.30 24.12 2.87
C ALA A 695 -21.25 23.14 3.58
N GLY A 696 -20.84 21.87 3.71
CA GLY A 696 -21.61 20.87 4.43
C GLY A 696 -21.71 21.17 5.92
N ASN A 697 -20.58 21.38 6.62
CA ASN A 697 -20.60 21.43 8.08
C ASN A 697 -20.87 22.82 8.68
N ASN A 698 -20.67 23.89 7.90
CA ASN A 698 -20.99 25.26 8.32
C ASN A 698 -22.50 25.56 8.19
N THR A 699 -23.16 25.07 7.13
CA THR A 699 -24.61 25.31 6.92
C THR A 699 -25.52 24.37 7.70
N LEU A 700 -25.13 23.11 7.91
CA LEU A 700 -25.91 22.13 8.70
C LEU A 700 -26.06 22.52 10.19
N ALA A 701 -25.09 23.22 10.77
CA ALA A 701 -25.14 23.71 12.14
C ALA A 701 -26.00 24.99 12.30
N LEU A 702 -26.32 25.66 11.19
CA LEU A 702 -27.22 26.83 11.10
C LEU A 702 -28.66 26.42 10.77
N ASN A 703 -29.07 25.18 11.08
CA ASN A 703 -30.47 24.81 11.04
C ASN A 703 -31.24 25.78 11.97
N PRO A 704 -32.29 26.46 11.49
CA PRO A 704 -32.95 27.49 12.28
C PRO A 704 -33.57 26.95 13.58
N LEU A 705 -33.79 25.63 13.70
CA LEU A 705 -34.13 24.95 14.97
C LEU A 705 -33.00 24.94 16.01
N VAL A 706 -31.74 24.82 15.58
CA VAL A 706 -30.55 24.80 16.44
C VAL A 706 -30.24 26.21 16.93
N LEU A 707 -30.32 27.20 16.02
CA LEU A 707 -30.25 28.62 16.38
C LEU A 707 -31.39 29.01 17.32
N LEU A 708 -32.62 28.55 17.08
CA LEU A 708 -33.74 28.75 18.00
C LEU A 708 -33.46 28.17 19.38
N GLY A 709 -33.06 26.90 19.44
CA GLY A 709 -32.78 26.23 20.71
C GLY A 709 -31.75 27.01 21.53
N MET A 710 -30.71 27.53 20.88
CA MET A 710 -29.69 28.34 21.54
C MET A 710 -30.18 29.74 21.95
N LEU A 711 -30.99 30.41 21.12
CA LEU A 711 -31.59 31.71 21.47
C LEU A 711 -32.61 31.60 22.60
N VAL A 712 -33.34 30.48 22.67
CA VAL A 712 -34.29 30.17 23.77
C VAL A 712 -33.54 29.96 25.08
N VAL A 713 -32.35 29.35 25.03
CA VAL A 713 -31.45 29.27 26.19
C VAL A 713 -30.84 30.63 26.54
N GLY A 714 -30.59 31.50 25.54
CA GLY A 714 -30.09 32.87 25.72
C GLY A 714 -31.13 33.88 26.26
N GLY A 715 -32.40 33.49 26.35
CA GLY A 715 -33.48 34.31 26.92
C GLY A 715 -34.11 35.32 25.95
N SER A 716 -35.14 36.02 26.43
CA SER A 716 -35.97 36.96 25.66
C SER A 716 -35.18 38.08 24.97
N GLN A 717 -34.09 38.55 25.59
CA GLN A 717 -33.26 39.63 25.05
C GLN A 717 -32.47 39.18 23.80
N ALA A 718 -31.99 37.94 23.77
CA ALA A 718 -31.28 37.39 22.61
C ALA A 718 -32.22 37.26 21.40
N ILE A 719 -33.48 36.86 21.63
CA ILE A 719 -34.53 36.79 20.61
C ILE A 719 -34.85 38.20 20.08
N ALA A 720 -35.00 39.19 20.95
CA ALA A 720 -35.27 40.58 20.55
C ALA A 720 -34.10 41.19 19.75
N ASN A 721 -32.85 40.93 20.14
CA ASN A 721 -31.67 41.38 19.40
C ASN A 721 -31.55 40.67 18.04
N CYS A 722 -31.85 39.37 17.97
CA CYS A 722 -31.87 38.60 16.73
C CYS A 722 -32.89 39.13 15.71
N VAL A 723 -34.10 39.50 16.14
CA VAL A 723 -35.13 40.07 15.24
C VAL A 723 -34.69 41.40 14.61
N ASN A 724 -33.81 42.15 15.30
CA ASN A 724 -33.26 43.41 14.83
C ASN A 724 -31.94 43.26 14.05
N ASP A 725 -31.32 42.08 14.08
CA ASP A 725 -30.13 41.76 13.28
C ASP A 725 -30.57 41.22 11.90
N PRO A 726 -30.19 41.87 10.78
CA PRO A 726 -30.59 41.44 9.44
C PRO A 726 -30.15 40.01 9.11
N GLY A 727 -28.99 39.56 9.61
CA GLY A 727 -28.48 38.20 9.39
C GLY A 727 -29.31 37.15 10.12
N CYS A 728 -29.61 37.40 11.40
CA CYS A 728 -30.42 36.52 12.23
C CYS A 728 -31.89 36.47 11.77
N LYS A 729 -32.46 37.63 11.38
CA LYS A 729 -33.81 37.72 10.82
C LYS A 729 -33.98 36.92 9.53
N ARG A 730 -33.02 37.02 8.59
CA ARG A 730 -33.01 36.20 7.37
C ARG A 730 -33.06 34.70 7.67
N GLN A 731 -32.44 34.26 8.77
CA GLN A 731 -32.49 32.86 9.18
C GLN A 731 -33.81 32.49 9.87
N MET A 732 -34.39 33.37 10.68
CA MET A 732 -35.72 33.16 11.28
C MET A 732 -36.82 33.02 10.23
N ASP A 733 -36.76 33.77 9.14
CA ASP A 733 -37.77 33.72 8.07
C ASP A 733 -37.84 32.36 7.35
N THR A 734 -36.79 31.53 7.48
CA THR A 734 -36.72 30.18 6.91
C THR A 734 -37.36 29.09 7.79
N LEU A 735 -37.87 29.43 8.96
CA LEU A 735 -38.46 28.49 9.91
C LEU A 735 -39.78 27.86 9.42
N PRO A 736 -40.10 26.62 9.87
CA PRO A 736 -41.43 26.04 9.72
C PRO A 736 -42.49 26.99 10.32
N GLN A 737 -43.66 27.07 9.69
CA GLN A 737 -44.72 28.02 10.04
C GLN A 737 -45.07 28.03 11.54
N ARG A 738 -45.18 26.85 12.17
CA ARG A 738 -45.41 26.71 13.63
C ARG A 738 -44.31 27.31 14.53
N ALA A 739 -43.06 27.28 14.08
CA ALA A 739 -41.95 27.86 14.83
C ALA A 739 -41.90 29.39 14.68
N ARG A 740 -42.26 29.92 13.50
CA ARG A 740 -42.49 31.36 13.30
C ARG A 740 -43.62 31.88 14.18
N GLU A 741 -44.77 31.21 14.18
CA GLU A 741 -45.91 31.55 15.04
C GLU A 741 -45.54 31.53 16.53
N TRP A 742 -44.75 30.55 16.98
CA TRP A 742 -44.26 30.49 18.35
C TRP A 742 -43.29 31.64 18.71
N LEU A 743 -42.43 32.06 17.78
CA LEU A 743 -41.51 33.19 17.97
C LEU A 743 -42.22 34.53 17.96
N ASP A 744 -43.16 34.73 17.03
CA ASP A 744 -43.94 35.97 16.95
C ASP A 744 -44.67 36.22 18.28
N ASN A 745 -45.22 35.17 18.91
CA ASN A 745 -45.82 35.24 20.24
C ASN A 745 -44.82 35.62 21.36
N ILE A 746 -43.56 35.16 21.29
CA ILE A 746 -42.52 35.52 22.26
C ILE A 746 -42.03 36.95 22.01
N VAL A 747 -41.85 37.34 20.75
CA VAL A 747 -41.42 38.69 20.36
C VAL A 747 -42.48 39.73 20.74
N GLU A 748 -43.77 39.42 20.56
CA GLU A 748 -44.88 40.25 21.07
C GLU A 748 -44.87 40.34 22.61
N ALA A 749 -44.60 39.24 23.31
CA ALA A 749 -44.50 39.25 24.78
C ALA A 749 -43.31 40.06 25.33
N VAL A 750 -42.23 40.21 24.55
CA VAL A 750 -40.98 40.89 24.96
C VAL A 750 -40.93 42.35 24.50
N SER A 751 -41.64 42.72 23.43
CA SER A 751 -41.63 44.08 22.85
C SER A 751 -42.60 45.08 23.51
N GLY A 752 -43.46 44.63 24.43
CA GLY A 752 -44.23 45.47 25.36
C GLY A 752 -45.15 46.53 24.73
N LYS A 753 -46.45 46.19 24.59
CA LYS A 753 -47.54 47.18 24.65
C LYS A 753 -48.37 46.95 25.92
N PRO A 754 -48.83 48.01 26.64
CA PRO A 754 -49.55 47.85 27.89
C PRO A 754 -51.09 47.71 27.71
N GLU A 755 -51.69 47.11 28.76
CA GLU A 755 -53.12 46.99 29.15
C GLU A 755 -54.01 45.94 28.43
N GLY A 756 -54.76 45.05 29.10
CA GLY A 756 -54.99 44.86 30.53
C GLY A 756 -55.90 43.64 30.90
N ASN A 757 -55.92 43.35 32.21
CA ASN A 757 -56.87 42.57 33.05
C ASN A 757 -56.71 41.04 33.28
N ASN A 758 -56.14 40.78 34.48
CA ASN A 758 -56.61 39.93 35.59
C ASN A 758 -56.77 38.40 35.45
N ALA A 759 -55.83 37.67 36.08
CA ALA A 759 -56.12 36.75 37.19
C ALA A 759 -54.88 36.54 38.10
N SER A 760 -55.15 36.38 39.40
CA SER A 760 -54.29 36.65 40.58
C SER A 760 -53.15 35.66 40.92
N PRO A 761 -52.26 36.02 41.87
CA PRO A 761 -50.95 35.40 42.12
C PRO A 761 -50.93 34.37 43.26
N GLY A 762 -50.00 33.41 43.21
CA GLY A 762 -49.76 32.51 44.34
C GLY A 762 -48.50 31.64 44.24
N LYS A 763 -47.48 32.04 44.98
CA LYS A 763 -46.33 31.28 45.54
C LYS A 763 -45.09 31.02 44.66
N LYS A 764 -43.96 31.42 45.26
CA LYS A 764 -42.56 31.12 44.94
C LYS A 764 -41.95 30.35 46.14
N PRO A 765 -40.70 29.83 46.07
CA PRO A 765 -40.37 28.40 46.15
C PRO A 765 -39.70 27.98 47.48
N ALA A 766 -39.49 26.68 47.66
CA ALA A 766 -38.60 26.13 48.70
C ALA A 766 -37.81 24.92 48.15
N ASP A 767 -36.53 25.14 47.87
CA ASP A 767 -35.36 24.56 48.55
C ASP A 767 -35.41 23.09 49.07
N THR A 768 -34.57 22.28 48.43
CA THR A 768 -33.55 21.33 48.95
C THR A 768 -33.86 19.99 49.64
N TYR A 769 -33.09 19.00 49.14
CA TYR A 769 -32.52 17.78 49.75
C TYR A 769 -33.43 16.72 50.39
N GLY A 770 -33.45 15.54 49.77
CA GLY A 770 -33.77 14.26 50.41
C GLY A 770 -32.78 13.18 49.98
N THR A 771 -31.94 12.75 50.92
CA THR A 771 -31.05 11.58 50.85
C THR A 771 -31.84 10.27 50.69
N PRO A 772 -31.34 9.28 49.93
CA PRO A 772 -31.95 7.95 49.85
C PRO A 772 -31.60 7.07 51.08
N PRO A 773 -32.50 6.18 51.53
CA PRO A 773 -32.25 5.29 52.65
C PRO A 773 -31.35 4.09 52.30
N ASN A 774 -30.62 3.64 53.32
CA ASN A 774 -29.71 2.50 53.37
C ASN A 774 -30.28 1.20 52.77
N GLY A 775 -29.41 0.45 52.09
CA GLY A 775 -29.72 -0.85 51.51
C GLY A 775 -29.77 -2.01 52.51
N PRO A 776 -30.19 -3.20 52.06
CA PRO A 776 -29.94 -4.44 52.76
C PRO A 776 -28.66 -5.13 52.25
N SER A 777 -27.85 -5.56 53.22
CA SER A 777 -26.71 -6.46 53.09
C SER A 777 -27.09 -7.84 52.54
N LEU A 778 -26.26 -8.39 51.66
CA LEU A 778 -26.32 -9.80 51.23
C LEU A 778 -25.46 -10.69 52.16
N PRO A 779 -25.92 -11.91 52.52
CA PRO A 779 -25.18 -12.87 53.33
C PRO A 779 -24.09 -13.63 52.52
N PRO A 780 -23.16 -14.33 53.21
CA PRO A 780 -21.85 -14.69 52.67
C PRO A 780 -21.82 -15.99 51.86
N GLY A 781 -20.70 -16.19 51.17
CA GLY A 781 -20.53 -17.10 50.05
C GLY A 781 -20.58 -18.59 50.35
N ASP A 782 -20.60 -19.37 49.27
CA ASP A 782 -20.15 -20.75 49.26
C ASP A 782 -19.41 -21.06 47.94
N LYS A 783 -18.13 -21.40 48.15
CA LYS A 783 -17.32 -22.50 47.58
C LYS A 783 -17.21 -22.67 46.06
N GLU A 784 -15.98 -22.37 45.63
CA GLU A 784 -15.21 -22.92 44.51
C GLU A 784 -15.79 -24.16 43.84
N GLU A 785 -16.16 -24.00 42.56
CA GLU A 785 -16.38 -25.10 41.64
C GLU A 785 -15.10 -25.27 40.79
N LYS A 786 -14.36 -26.35 41.04
CA LYS A 786 -13.25 -26.77 40.16
C LYS A 786 -13.83 -27.20 38.81
N ASN A 787 -13.67 -26.35 37.79
CA ASN A 787 -14.05 -26.67 36.42
C ASN A 787 -13.04 -27.67 35.79
N PRO A 788 -13.49 -28.82 35.27
CA PRO A 788 -12.61 -29.86 34.69
C PRO A 788 -11.84 -29.49 33.40
N ASP A 789 -12.05 -28.31 32.80
CA ASP A 789 -11.23 -27.78 31.68
C ASP A 789 -9.88 -27.16 32.13
N ALA A 790 -9.39 -27.57 33.31
CA ALA A 790 -8.37 -26.89 34.11
C ALA A 790 -6.95 -26.81 33.52
N ASP A 791 -6.69 -27.43 32.36
CA ASP A 791 -5.35 -27.37 31.77
C ASP A 791 -5.20 -26.18 30.82
N ARG A 792 -4.83 -25.02 31.39
CA ARG A 792 -4.47 -23.79 30.64
C ARG A 792 -3.32 -23.99 29.62
N ARG A 793 -2.66 -25.15 29.59
CA ARG A 793 -1.62 -25.51 28.61
C ARG A 793 -2.19 -26.06 27.31
N LEU A 794 -3.47 -26.42 27.27
CA LEU A 794 -4.16 -26.95 26.10
C LEU A 794 -5.29 -25.99 25.68
N ASN A 795 -5.52 -25.85 24.37
CA ASN A 795 -6.64 -25.09 23.82
C ASN A 795 -7.92 -25.95 23.72
N GLN A 796 -9.03 -25.36 23.27
CA GLN A 796 -10.34 -26.02 23.17
C GLN A 796 -10.36 -27.22 22.20
N GLU A 797 -9.34 -27.36 21.36
CA GLU A 797 -9.15 -28.48 20.42
C GLU A 797 -8.26 -29.59 21.03
N GLY A 798 -7.80 -29.42 22.28
CA GLY A 798 -6.92 -30.36 22.99
C GLY A 798 -5.45 -30.22 22.60
N GLU A 799 -5.08 -29.19 21.83
CA GLU A 799 -3.73 -28.97 21.36
C GLU A 799 -2.93 -28.06 22.31
N MET A 800 -1.60 -28.25 22.34
CA MET A 800 -0.72 -27.40 23.15
C MET A 800 -0.80 -25.93 22.72
N VAL A 801 -1.18 -25.06 23.66
CA VAL A 801 -1.24 -23.61 23.45
C VAL A 801 0.11 -23.11 22.96
N GLY A 802 0.16 -22.31 21.91
CA GLY A 802 1.43 -21.81 21.38
C GLY A 802 2.09 -22.69 20.33
N ARG A 803 1.57 -23.90 20.03
CA ARG A 803 2.19 -24.87 19.10
C ARG A 803 2.46 -24.30 17.71
N ASN A 804 1.54 -23.50 17.19
CA ASN A 804 1.65 -22.85 15.88
C ASN A 804 2.01 -21.36 15.98
N GLY A 805 2.39 -20.90 17.19
CA GLY A 805 2.71 -19.51 17.49
C GLY A 805 4.15 -19.11 17.16
N THR A 806 4.43 -17.81 17.24
CA THR A 806 5.78 -17.25 17.05
C THR A 806 6.65 -17.55 18.26
N GLN A 807 7.92 -17.96 18.05
CA GLN A 807 8.86 -18.16 19.15
C GLN A 807 9.19 -16.82 19.84
N THR A 808 8.98 -16.72 21.14
CA THR A 808 9.33 -15.52 21.94
C THR A 808 9.66 -15.88 23.38
N HIS A 809 10.71 -15.30 23.94
CA HIS A 809 11.15 -15.59 25.31
C HIS A 809 10.36 -14.79 26.37
N SER A 810 9.90 -13.58 26.03
CA SER A 810 8.94 -12.76 26.77
C SER A 810 8.73 -11.46 26.00
N ASN A 811 7.48 -11.12 25.66
CA ASN A 811 7.15 -9.87 24.97
C ASN A 811 5.96 -9.18 25.65
N THR A 812 6.11 -7.90 25.98
CA THR A 812 5.06 -7.13 26.65
C THR A 812 4.07 -6.57 25.65
N VAL A 813 2.84 -7.08 25.65
CA VAL A 813 1.76 -6.65 24.73
C VAL A 813 0.90 -5.52 25.32
N PHE A 814 1.03 -5.26 26.62
CA PHE A 814 0.39 -4.14 27.32
C PHE A 814 1.22 -3.69 28.51
N ASN A 815 1.33 -2.37 28.73
CA ASN A 815 1.94 -1.81 29.93
C ASN A 815 1.25 -0.49 30.28
N ARG A 816 0.76 -0.37 31.53
CA ARG A 816 0.19 0.86 32.07
C ARG A 816 0.23 0.86 33.60
N GLY A 817 0.96 1.80 34.20
CA GLY A 817 0.89 2.11 35.64
C GLY A 817 1.14 0.91 36.57
N GLY A 818 2.20 0.15 36.35
CA GLY A 818 2.53 -1.03 37.18
C GLY A 818 1.77 -2.31 36.82
N THR A 819 0.87 -2.25 35.83
CA THR A 819 0.23 -3.42 35.23
C THR A 819 0.81 -3.71 33.85
N ARG A 820 1.21 -4.96 33.59
CA ARG A 820 1.63 -5.40 32.26
C ARG A 820 1.05 -6.75 31.87
N ILE A 821 0.90 -6.98 30.56
CA ILE A 821 0.56 -8.29 29.99
C ILE A 821 1.72 -8.73 29.13
N ASP A 822 2.25 -9.91 29.44
CA ASP A 822 3.40 -10.50 28.76
C ASP A 822 3.00 -11.83 28.12
N VAL A 823 3.49 -12.04 26.90
CA VAL A 823 3.35 -13.31 26.17
C VAL A 823 4.71 -14.00 26.06
N GLU A 824 4.74 -15.30 26.35
CA GLU A 824 5.91 -16.15 26.28
C GLU A 824 5.59 -17.41 25.47
N ASN A 825 6.43 -17.74 24.49
CA ASN A 825 6.35 -18.96 23.70
C ASN A 825 7.76 -19.44 23.33
N ALA A 826 8.53 -19.82 24.34
CA ALA A 826 9.98 -19.99 24.21
C ALA A 826 10.39 -21.15 23.28
N ASN A 827 9.53 -22.16 23.11
CA ASN A 827 9.80 -23.32 22.25
C ASN A 827 8.48 -23.92 21.70
N PRO A 828 7.89 -23.32 20.64
CA PRO A 828 6.60 -23.70 20.08
C PRO A 828 6.52 -25.20 19.76
N GLY A 829 5.47 -25.87 20.24
CA GLY A 829 5.23 -27.30 19.99
C GLY A 829 6.03 -28.28 20.87
N GLN A 830 6.98 -27.77 21.68
CA GLN A 830 7.66 -28.56 22.71
C GLN A 830 7.33 -28.11 24.13
N ARG A 831 7.00 -26.82 24.32
CA ARG A 831 6.56 -26.26 25.60
C ARG A 831 5.32 -25.38 25.38
N PRO A 832 4.30 -25.47 26.25
CA PRO A 832 3.11 -24.62 26.15
C PRO A 832 3.50 -23.14 26.25
N GLY A 833 3.02 -22.36 25.29
CA GLY A 833 3.06 -20.91 25.37
C GLY A 833 2.06 -20.39 26.41
N GLN A 834 2.32 -19.21 26.93
CA GLN A 834 1.54 -18.62 28.01
C GLN A 834 1.40 -17.11 27.84
N LEU A 835 0.22 -16.61 28.21
CA LEU A 835 -0.06 -15.19 28.37
C LEU A 835 -0.31 -14.92 29.84
N HIS A 836 0.31 -13.91 30.42
CA HIS A 836 0.10 -13.57 31.82
C HIS A 836 0.02 -12.08 32.06
N LEU A 837 -0.85 -11.71 33.00
CA LEU A 837 -0.97 -10.37 33.54
C LEU A 837 -0.13 -10.29 34.82
N GLN A 838 0.63 -9.21 34.96
CA GLN A 838 1.33 -8.86 36.19
C GLN A 838 0.80 -7.54 36.73
N VAL A 839 0.29 -7.54 37.96
CA VAL A 839 -0.26 -6.38 38.67
C VAL A 839 0.41 -6.31 40.04
N GLU A 840 1.10 -5.21 40.35
CA GLU A 840 1.72 -4.96 41.67
C GLU A 840 2.66 -6.08 42.18
N GLY A 841 3.22 -6.88 41.26
CA GLY A 841 4.12 -7.99 41.58
C GLY A 841 3.47 -9.36 41.43
N ASP A 842 2.15 -9.46 41.55
CA ASP A 842 1.40 -10.71 41.42
C ASP A 842 1.19 -11.10 39.96
N LYS A 843 1.28 -12.40 39.68
CA LYS A 843 1.18 -12.99 38.33
C LYS A 843 -0.12 -13.78 38.19
N TYR A 844 -0.84 -13.55 37.09
CA TYR A 844 -2.07 -14.26 36.74
C TYR A 844 -2.00 -14.76 35.30
N TYR A 845 -2.29 -16.04 35.05
CA TYR A 845 -2.21 -16.60 33.70
C TYR A 845 -3.56 -16.57 33.01
N PHE A 846 -3.57 -16.21 31.75
CA PHE A 846 -4.78 -16.24 30.96
C PHE A 846 -5.07 -17.68 30.52
N ASN A 847 -6.26 -18.19 30.87
CA ASN A 847 -6.74 -19.48 30.38
C ASN A 847 -7.53 -19.25 29.08
N VAL A 848 -6.99 -19.80 27.99
CA VAL A 848 -7.53 -19.63 26.63
C VAL A 848 -8.89 -20.31 26.44
N ASN A 849 -9.23 -21.29 27.29
CA ASN A 849 -10.49 -22.03 27.20
C ASN A 849 -11.63 -21.28 27.89
N THR A 850 -11.34 -20.68 29.06
CA THR A 850 -12.33 -19.95 29.85
C THR A 850 -12.41 -18.47 29.48
N GLY A 851 -11.37 -17.93 28.85
CA GLY A 851 -11.26 -16.50 28.53
C GLY A 851 -11.03 -15.62 29.77
N LEU A 852 -10.59 -16.21 30.88
CA LEU A 852 -10.37 -15.54 32.16
C LEU A 852 -8.92 -15.70 32.62
N PHE A 853 -8.46 -14.76 33.43
CA PHE A 853 -7.22 -14.90 34.18
C PHE A 853 -7.43 -15.81 35.39
N GLU A 854 -6.45 -16.67 35.65
CA GLU A 854 -6.35 -17.61 36.75
C GLU A 854 -5.14 -17.30 37.63
N GLU A 855 -5.17 -17.74 38.88
CA GLU A 855 -4.05 -17.60 39.80
C GLU A 855 -2.80 -18.36 39.31
N ALA A 856 -1.61 -17.78 39.51
CA ALA A 856 -0.36 -18.41 39.06
C ALA A 856 -0.12 -19.80 39.69
N ASN A 857 -0.39 -19.93 40.98
CA ASN A 857 -0.07 -21.10 41.79
C ASN A 857 -1.25 -22.08 41.95
N SER A 858 -2.43 -21.72 41.43
CA SER A 858 -3.67 -22.50 41.56
C SER A 858 -4.40 -22.60 40.21
N PRO A 859 -3.90 -23.40 39.23
CA PRO A 859 -4.56 -23.57 37.92
C PRO A 859 -6.02 -24.04 38.06
N GLY A 860 -6.93 -23.45 37.28
CA GLY A 860 -8.37 -23.69 37.38
C GLY A 860 -9.09 -22.87 38.45
N VAL A 861 -8.38 -22.02 39.21
CA VAL A 861 -8.98 -21.02 40.12
C VAL A 861 -8.92 -19.65 39.46
N ASN A 862 -10.08 -19.05 39.25
CA ASN A 862 -10.19 -17.71 38.66
C ASN A 862 -9.47 -16.69 39.54
N ALA A 863 -8.72 -15.79 38.90
CA ALA A 863 -8.12 -14.64 39.56
C ALA A 863 -9.20 -13.77 40.23
N PRO A 864 -8.85 -12.99 41.28
CA PRO A 864 -9.78 -12.11 41.96
C PRO A 864 -10.63 -11.28 41.01
N ARG A 865 -11.89 -11.02 41.38
CA ARG A 865 -12.87 -10.38 40.49
C ARG A 865 -12.36 -9.08 39.86
N TYR A 866 -11.59 -8.28 40.58
CA TYR A 866 -11.03 -7.02 40.05
C TYR A 866 -10.00 -7.24 38.91
N ILE A 867 -9.27 -8.36 38.91
CA ILE A 867 -8.35 -8.75 37.83
C ILE A 867 -9.13 -9.08 36.56
N ASN A 868 -10.15 -9.93 36.68
CA ASN A 868 -10.99 -10.30 35.54
C ASN A 868 -11.90 -9.15 35.08
N GLU A 869 -12.21 -8.17 35.94
CA GLU A 869 -12.88 -6.93 35.53
C GLU A 869 -12.02 -6.04 34.64
N MET A 870 -10.68 -6.19 34.65
CA MET A 870 -9.80 -5.49 33.70
C MET A 870 -10.06 -5.93 32.25
N LEU A 871 -10.58 -7.14 32.03
CA LEU A 871 -11.02 -7.60 30.71
C LEU A 871 -12.23 -6.81 30.18
N LYS A 872 -12.85 -5.92 30.97
CA LYS A 872 -13.84 -4.95 30.47
C LYS A 872 -13.19 -3.76 29.76
N ASP A 873 -11.90 -3.48 30.01
CA ASP A 873 -11.16 -2.43 29.30
C ASP A 873 -10.82 -2.91 27.87
N PRO A 874 -11.30 -2.22 26.82
CA PRO A 874 -11.01 -2.59 25.44
C PRO A 874 -9.51 -2.67 25.11
N LYS A 875 -8.66 -1.90 25.80
CA LYS A 875 -7.20 -1.93 25.60
C LYS A 875 -6.57 -3.21 26.14
N VAL A 876 -7.08 -3.72 27.26
CA VAL A 876 -6.66 -5.00 27.86
C VAL A 876 -7.11 -6.16 26.96
N ARG A 877 -8.36 -6.15 26.46
CA ARG A 877 -8.86 -7.15 25.49
C ARG A 877 -8.04 -7.17 24.20
N ALA A 878 -7.74 -6.00 23.64
CA ALA A 878 -6.92 -5.88 22.44
C ALA A 878 -5.49 -6.37 22.66
N ALA A 879 -4.95 -6.23 23.87
CA ALA A 879 -3.65 -6.78 24.23
C ALA A 879 -3.69 -8.30 24.41
N VAL A 880 -4.74 -8.84 25.03
CA VAL A 880 -4.95 -10.29 25.12
C VAL A 880 -5.04 -10.90 23.71
N ASN A 881 -5.83 -10.34 22.80
CA ASN A 881 -5.90 -10.82 21.41
C ASN A 881 -4.55 -10.74 20.68
N ARG A 882 -3.76 -9.69 20.89
CA ARG A 882 -2.38 -9.62 20.35
C ARG A 882 -1.52 -10.74 20.94
N GLY A 883 -1.63 -11.00 22.24
CA GLY A 883 -0.99 -12.14 22.90
C GLY A 883 -1.40 -13.49 22.29
N MET A 884 -2.70 -13.70 22.06
CA MET A 884 -3.22 -14.91 21.43
C MET A 884 -2.67 -15.11 20.00
N GLN A 885 -2.55 -14.03 19.22
CA GLN A 885 -1.92 -14.09 17.89
C GLN A 885 -0.45 -14.49 17.96
N TYR A 886 0.31 -14.01 18.96
CA TYR A 886 1.68 -14.48 19.20
C TYR A 886 1.72 -15.98 19.53
N LEU A 887 0.71 -16.50 20.22
CA LEU A 887 0.55 -17.92 20.53
C LEU A 887 -0.02 -18.74 19.35
N GLY A 888 -0.38 -18.12 18.22
CA GLY A 888 -1.00 -18.82 17.09
C GLY A 888 -2.43 -19.30 17.39
N GLU A 889 -3.06 -18.72 18.41
CA GLU A 889 -4.42 -19.05 18.85
C GLU A 889 -5.45 -18.08 18.26
N LYS A 890 -6.72 -18.51 18.21
CA LYS A 890 -7.84 -17.66 17.77
C LYS A 890 -8.03 -16.49 18.75
N ASN A 891 -8.47 -15.34 18.24
CA ASN A 891 -8.86 -14.21 19.09
C ASN A 891 -10.00 -14.63 20.01
N ILE A 892 -9.88 -14.31 21.30
CA ILE A 892 -10.87 -14.63 22.33
C ILE A 892 -11.92 -13.52 22.44
N PHE A 893 -11.54 -12.28 22.12
CA PHE A 893 -12.31 -11.08 22.39
C PHE A 893 -12.69 -10.26 21.15
#